data_AF-A0A349D2F2-F1
#
_entry.id   AF-A0A349D2F2-F1
#
_cell.length_a   1.000
_cell.length_b   1.000
_cell.length_c   1.000
_cell.angle_alpha   90.00
_cell.angle_beta   90.00
_cell.angle_gamma   90.00
#
_symmetry.space_group_name_H-M   'P 1'
#
loop_
_entity.id
_entity.type
_entity.pdbx_description
1 polymer ?
#
loop_
_entity_poly.entity_id
_entity_poly.type
_entity_poly.pdbx_seq_one_letter_code
_entity_poly.pdbx_strand_id
1 'polypeptide(L)'
;MSSGEHLLIELKKSLAAPKGVRDRVMKRVAARIAAPGVLKDVQGVLTPNAEIKHQVWVRILQSIDADRTVVALLDRLRGLLTPSREFMQNLKYSVMPRLVPVQVVPIERRVLQWVAAFCLVLFLAQLGPQLLIAPRTVAQSEVTLLPMRGEVAVSVGGLWQPVAEEITLEPGMILRTRVGEASILFRDDAVVRLDANTTIELIDTSDRADMHSSAEETISLMSGRIWVQGLIPSHLRAIDIKTARGFISVFEGSVSVQQGEGVDVSVWDRGARVTANGSTVYLVAGERTRLEGTGPLVVKNVSEDAYESRWVMQNLERDAVHRRSIAQMQQERRAARAGILPTSSLYPVKRLAEAMDELLTLGEEARTQKRLDHADTRLDEAAALIQEGKVEEGKVPLADYHKSLVALASGSGDTIVQSLIQQSIARASSDMAAVLPDDSAYLIKEAVLEAGSSMPQVAITTADVQGMLLLDTISALLRKVDEGGIAEVGQTWADFQKYLAVLDDPQSDLTPEVRKEAKVLLSEFAFAVTQIAGQSSEIDPAFVKEVAAYLPPEMDAAVSVLSEEQVMSIVQAIRARIFTFDMARSRINQLNSEFKALEGHPDQGRILRRLYFELPEGPEHFPELVRKEVIRLQWSKGA
;
A
#
# COMPACT_ATOMS: atom_id res chain seq x y z
N MET A 1 34.34 47.27 -7.83
CA MET A 1 32.99 47.21 -7.23
C MET A 1 32.11 48.20 -7.99
N SER A 2 31.13 47.69 -8.71
CA SER A 2 30.42 48.41 -9.79
C SER A 2 29.22 49.20 -9.26
N SER A 3 28.96 50.34 -9.91
CA SER A 3 27.85 51.30 -9.72
C SER A 3 26.43 50.72 -9.51
N GLY A 4 26.21 49.42 -9.75
CA GLY A 4 24.92 48.75 -9.54
C GLY A 4 24.60 48.41 -8.08
N GLU A 5 25.61 48.11 -7.24
CA GLU A 5 25.38 47.76 -5.83
C GLU A 5 24.90 48.97 -5.01
N HIS A 6 25.39 50.16 -5.35
CA HIS A 6 25.01 51.40 -4.68
C HIS A 6 23.54 51.78 -4.96
N LEU A 7 23.06 51.53 -6.18
CA LEU A 7 21.67 51.76 -6.58
C LEU A 7 20.70 50.80 -5.89
N LEU A 8 21.08 49.54 -5.70
CA LEU A 8 20.24 48.55 -5.00
C LEU A 8 20.14 48.84 -3.50
N ILE A 9 21.21 49.37 -2.88
CA ILE A 9 21.21 49.76 -1.47
C ILE A 9 20.38 51.03 -1.25
N GLU A 10 20.42 52.00 -2.17
CA GLU A 10 19.55 53.19 -2.11
C GLU A 10 18.07 52.85 -2.32
N LEU A 11 17.74 51.98 -3.27
CA LEU A 11 16.37 51.50 -3.50
C LEU A 11 15.81 50.76 -2.29
N LYS A 12 16.63 49.95 -1.61
CA LYS A 12 16.24 49.25 -0.38
C LYS A 12 16.00 50.21 0.79
N LYS A 13 16.72 51.35 0.83
CA LYS A 13 16.50 52.42 1.80
C LYS A 13 15.28 53.29 1.48
N SER A 14 14.96 53.52 0.21
CA SER A 14 13.81 54.34 -0.20
C SER A 14 12.47 53.59 -0.15
N LEU A 15 12.48 52.25 -0.17
CA LEU A 15 11.28 51.41 -0.11
C LEU A 15 10.89 50.97 1.31
N ALA A 16 11.73 51.21 2.33
CA ALA A 16 11.41 50.87 3.71
C ALA A 16 10.58 52.00 4.36
N ALA A 17 9.26 51.80 4.48
CA ALA A 17 8.38 52.75 5.16
C ALA A 17 8.82 52.97 6.63
N PRO A 18 8.85 54.23 7.13
CA PRO A 18 9.32 54.53 8.47
C PRO A 18 8.47 53.84 9.54
N LYS A 19 9.12 53.29 10.59
CA LYS A 19 8.47 52.46 11.64
C LYS A 19 7.18 53.07 12.21
N GLY A 20 7.14 54.39 12.40
CA GLY A 20 5.96 55.09 12.92
C GLY A 20 4.73 55.12 11.99
N VAL A 21 4.87 54.80 10.70
CA VAL A 21 3.75 54.60 9.76
C VAL A 21 3.26 53.16 9.84
N ARG A 22 4.17 52.19 9.92
CA ARG A 22 3.84 50.77 10.07
C ARG A 22 3.08 50.49 11.36
N ASP A 23 3.49 51.10 12.47
CA ASP A 23 2.81 50.94 13.77
C ASP A 23 1.43 51.63 13.80
N ARG A 24 1.27 52.75 13.09
CA ARG A 24 -0.03 53.42 12.93
C ARG A 24 -1.00 52.59 12.09
N VAL A 25 -0.50 51.94 11.04
CA VAL A 25 -1.30 51.04 10.20
C VAL A 25 -1.68 49.79 10.98
N MET A 26 -0.75 49.16 11.72
CA MET A 26 -1.04 47.98 12.54
C MET A 26 -2.02 48.28 13.67
N LYS A 27 -1.90 49.41 14.37
CA LYS A 27 -2.91 49.84 15.36
C LYS A 27 -4.28 50.07 14.74
N ARG A 28 -4.34 50.63 13.52
CA ARG A 28 -5.60 50.91 12.81
C ARG A 28 -6.24 49.63 12.24
N VAL A 29 -5.44 48.61 11.91
CA VAL A 29 -5.90 47.28 11.49
C VAL A 29 -6.37 46.46 12.69
N ALA A 30 -5.61 46.44 13.79
CA ALA A 30 -6.02 45.76 15.03
C ALA A 30 -7.31 46.34 15.62
N ALA A 31 -7.48 47.66 15.58
CA ALA A 31 -8.73 48.32 15.98
C ALA A 31 -9.91 48.05 15.05
N ARG A 32 -9.67 47.63 13.79
CA ARG A 32 -10.72 47.26 12.82
C ARG A 32 -11.14 45.80 12.90
N ILE A 33 -10.26 44.92 13.39
CA ILE A 33 -10.53 43.48 13.53
C ILE A 33 -11.35 43.20 14.80
N ALA A 34 -11.28 44.05 15.82
CA ALA A 34 -11.89 43.83 17.13
C ALA A 34 -13.39 44.24 17.26
N ALA A 35 -14.09 44.62 16.18
CA ALA A 35 -15.49 45.08 16.23
C ALA A 35 -16.44 44.11 15.50
N PRO A 36 -17.22 43.25 16.20
CA PRO A 36 -18.01 42.18 15.57
C PRO A 36 -19.26 42.64 14.79
N GLY A 37 -19.66 43.92 14.90
CA GLY A 37 -20.89 44.42 14.29
C GLY A 37 -20.77 44.95 12.85
N VAL A 38 -19.55 45.29 12.39
CA VAL A 38 -19.37 46.06 11.15
C VAL A 38 -19.29 45.16 9.90
N LEU A 39 -19.03 43.87 10.05
CA LEU A 39 -18.89 42.94 8.91
C LEU A 39 -20.22 42.63 8.20
N LYS A 40 -21.38 42.73 8.88
CA LYS A 40 -22.69 42.57 8.25
C LYS A 40 -23.10 43.79 7.43
N ASP A 41 -22.79 45.00 7.89
CA ASP A 41 -23.10 46.23 7.16
C ASP A 41 -22.14 46.47 5.97
N VAL A 42 -20.91 45.94 6.05
CA VAL A 42 -19.93 46.04 4.96
C VAL A 42 -20.22 45.06 3.82
N GLN A 43 -20.93 43.94 4.06
CA GLN A 43 -21.32 43.01 3.00
C GLN A 43 -22.37 43.63 2.04
N GLY A 44 -23.21 44.54 2.55
CA GLY A 44 -24.15 45.34 1.75
C GLY A 44 -23.50 46.49 0.98
N VAL A 45 -22.31 46.95 1.40
CA VAL A 45 -21.56 48.05 0.76
C VAL A 45 -20.45 47.54 -0.18
N LEU A 46 -19.96 46.32 0.02
CA LEU A 46 -18.92 45.67 -0.80
C LEU A 46 -19.47 44.75 -1.90
N THR A 47 -20.79 44.62 -2.05
CA THR A 47 -21.37 44.05 -3.27
C THR A 47 -21.38 45.14 -4.33
N PRO A 48 -20.48 45.10 -5.34
CA PRO A 48 -20.41 46.19 -6.30
C PRO A 48 -21.71 46.22 -7.09
N ASN A 49 -22.35 47.39 -7.12
CA ASN A 49 -23.50 47.67 -7.96
C ASN A 49 -23.19 47.29 -9.42
N ALA A 50 -24.18 46.85 -10.19
CA ALA A 50 -24.05 46.38 -11.57
C ALA A 50 -23.24 47.34 -12.45
N GLU A 51 -23.35 48.65 -12.17
CA GLU A 51 -22.64 49.72 -12.85
C GLU A 51 -21.12 49.73 -12.57
N ILE A 52 -20.71 49.43 -11.33
CA ILE A 52 -19.30 49.33 -10.93
C ILE A 52 -18.69 48.04 -11.49
N LYS A 53 -19.44 46.92 -11.47
CA LYS A 53 -19.02 45.69 -12.16
C LYS A 53 -18.79 45.94 -13.64
N HIS A 54 -19.68 46.69 -14.30
CA HIS A 54 -19.54 47.06 -15.70
C HIS A 54 -18.32 47.96 -15.94
N GLN A 55 -18.04 48.94 -15.08
CA GLN A 55 -16.87 49.82 -15.23
C GLN A 55 -15.54 49.10 -14.99
N VAL A 56 -15.48 48.19 -14.01
CA VAL A 56 -14.32 47.33 -13.78
C VAL A 56 -14.12 46.39 -14.96
N TRP A 57 -15.21 45.87 -15.53
CA TRP A 57 -15.13 44.97 -16.68
C TRP A 57 -14.71 45.69 -17.97
N VAL A 58 -15.17 46.93 -18.16
CA VAL A 58 -14.67 47.82 -19.22
C VAL A 58 -13.20 48.17 -19.03
N ARG A 59 -12.74 48.40 -17.78
CA ARG A 59 -11.31 48.64 -17.49
C ARG A 59 -10.44 47.42 -17.75
N ILE A 60 -10.91 46.22 -17.39
CA ILE A 60 -10.17 44.99 -17.65
C ILE A 60 -10.13 44.71 -19.16
N LEU A 61 -11.24 44.92 -19.87
CA LEU A 61 -11.27 44.86 -21.35
C LEU A 61 -10.33 45.89 -21.98
N GLN A 62 -10.26 47.11 -21.44
CA GLN A 62 -9.31 48.15 -21.89
C GLN A 62 -7.85 47.84 -21.53
N SER A 63 -7.59 47.10 -20.45
CA SER A 63 -6.24 46.61 -20.13
C SER A 63 -5.82 45.38 -20.95
N ILE A 64 -6.79 44.60 -21.43
CA ILE A 64 -6.58 43.53 -22.42
C ILE A 64 -6.34 44.12 -23.81
N ASP A 65 -6.81 45.34 -24.07
CA ASP A 65 -6.54 46.11 -25.30
C ASP A 65 -5.13 46.75 -25.34
N ALA A 66 -4.33 46.55 -24.30
CA ALA A 66 -2.96 47.06 -24.20
C ALA A 66 -1.92 45.95 -24.38
N ASP A 67 -2.07 45.08 -25.38
CA ASP A 67 -0.93 44.47 -26.04
C ASP A 67 -1.21 44.10 -27.50
N ARG A 68 -0.48 44.74 -28.41
CA ARG A 68 -0.64 44.73 -29.87
C ARG A 68 -0.31 43.38 -30.54
N THR A 69 -0.13 42.30 -29.79
CA THR A 69 0.32 40.99 -30.29
C THR A 69 -0.83 40.09 -30.74
N VAL A 70 -2.01 40.17 -30.09
CA VAL A 70 -3.17 39.32 -30.42
C VAL A 70 -3.86 39.76 -31.71
N VAL A 71 -4.00 41.07 -31.94
CA VAL A 71 -4.55 41.61 -33.20
C VAL A 71 -3.61 41.32 -34.38
N ALA A 72 -2.29 41.41 -34.19
CA ALA A 72 -1.32 41.08 -35.22
C ALA A 72 -1.29 39.57 -35.57
N LEU A 73 -1.53 38.71 -34.59
CA LEU A 73 -1.61 37.26 -34.79
C LEU A 73 -2.94 36.86 -35.46
N LEU A 74 -4.05 37.50 -35.07
CA LEU A 74 -5.35 37.34 -35.73
C LEU A 74 -5.35 37.89 -37.16
N ASP A 75 -4.66 39.01 -37.44
CA ASP A 75 -4.53 39.53 -38.81
C ASP A 75 -3.60 38.65 -39.67
N ARG A 76 -2.56 38.03 -39.08
CA ARG A 76 -1.75 37.01 -39.77
C ARG A 76 -2.54 35.74 -40.07
N LEU A 77 -3.32 35.24 -39.10
CA LEU A 77 -4.21 34.09 -39.31
C LEU A 77 -5.31 34.42 -40.31
N ARG A 78 -5.86 35.63 -40.28
CA ARG A 78 -6.82 36.13 -41.28
C ARG A 78 -6.20 36.22 -42.67
N GLY A 79 -4.94 36.61 -42.78
CA GLY A 79 -4.18 36.60 -44.03
C GLY A 79 -3.90 35.20 -44.57
N LEU A 80 -3.70 34.22 -43.68
CA LEU A 80 -3.50 32.80 -44.04
C LEU A 80 -4.81 32.07 -44.37
N LEU A 81 -5.93 32.46 -43.75
CA LEU A 81 -7.24 31.83 -43.89
C LEU A 81 -8.17 32.53 -44.88
N THR A 82 -7.77 33.68 -45.45
CA THR A 82 -8.52 34.31 -46.55
C THR A 82 -8.10 33.67 -47.88
N PRO A 83 -9.00 32.97 -48.58
CA PRO A 83 -8.66 32.38 -49.87
C PRO A 83 -8.23 33.46 -50.86
N SER A 84 -7.21 33.17 -51.67
CA SER A 84 -6.73 34.11 -52.69
C SER A 84 -7.85 34.50 -53.65
N ARG A 85 -7.82 35.73 -54.17
CA ARG A 85 -8.84 36.23 -55.11
C ARG A 85 -8.96 35.32 -56.35
N GLU A 86 -7.86 34.71 -56.77
CA GLU A 86 -7.84 33.73 -57.87
C GLU A 86 -8.57 32.43 -57.51
N PHE A 87 -8.38 31.91 -56.30
CA PHE A 87 -9.11 30.73 -55.82
C PHE A 87 -10.62 31.00 -55.73
N MET A 88 -11.01 32.16 -55.20
CA MET A 88 -12.42 32.57 -55.14
C MET A 88 -13.04 32.76 -56.53
N GLN A 89 -12.29 33.29 -57.51
CA GLN A 89 -12.78 33.41 -58.88
C GLN A 89 -12.92 32.04 -59.55
N ASN A 90 -11.94 31.15 -59.39
CA ASN A 90 -11.99 29.80 -59.95
C ASN A 90 -13.14 28.97 -59.33
N LEU A 91 -13.39 29.11 -58.03
CA LEU A 91 -14.50 28.45 -57.35
C LEU A 91 -15.84 29.04 -57.80
N LYS A 92 -15.91 30.35 -58.01
CA LYS A 92 -17.11 31.02 -58.55
C LYS A 92 -17.42 30.58 -59.99
N TYR A 93 -16.42 30.45 -60.86
CA TYR A 93 -16.62 29.98 -62.24
C TYR A 93 -16.93 28.47 -62.31
N SER A 94 -16.37 27.67 -61.41
CA SER A 94 -16.62 26.22 -61.31
C SER A 94 -18.03 25.89 -60.80
N VAL A 95 -18.53 26.65 -59.83
CA VAL A 95 -19.73 26.28 -59.07
C VAL A 95 -20.99 27.04 -59.52
N MET A 96 -20.88 28.30 -59.98
CA MET A 96 -22.05 29.09 -60.39
C MET A 96 -22.91 28.49 -61.51
N PRO A 97 -22.38 27.83 -62.56
CA PRO A 97 -23.24 27.30 -63.61
C PRO A 97 -24.03 26.05 -63.20
N ARG A 98 -23.79 25.48 -62.01
CA ARG A 98 -24.49 24.28 -61.49
C ARG A 98 -25.57 24.58 -60.45
N LEU A 99 -25.74 25.84 -60.05
CA LEU A 99 -26.76 26.24 -59.09
C LEU A 99 -27.91 26.94 -59.83
N VAL A 100 -29.01 26.22 -60.00
CA VAL A 100 -30.33 26.79 -60.35
C VAL A 100 -30.60 27.98 -59.43
N PRO A 101 -31.16 29.10 -59.91
CA PRO A 101 -31.36 30.31 -59.10
C PRO A 101 -32.39 30.03 -57.99
N VAL A 102 -31.91 29.55 -56.85
CA VAL A 102 -32.63 29.63 -55.59
C VAL A 102 -32.63 31.10 -55.22
N GLN A 103 -33.83 31.67 -55.07
CA GLN A 103 -34.01 33.02 -54.56
C GLN A 103 -33.17 33.19 -53.30
N VAL A 104 -32.16 34.05 -53.39
CA VAL A 104 -31.30 34.37 -52.25
C VAL A 104 -32.14 35.20 -51.31
N VAL A 105 -32.82 34.54 -50.38
CA VAL A 105 -33.36 35.22 -49.19
C VAL A 105 -32.15 35.84 -48.50
N PRO A 106 -32.12 37.16 -48.28
CA PRO A 106 -31.03 37.79 -47.55
C PRO A 106 -31.13 37.34 -46.09
N ILE A 107 -30.54 36.17 -45.79
CA ILE A 107 -30.19 35.84 -44.41
C ILE A 107 -29.19 36.93 -44.02
N GLU A 108 -29.62 37.84 -43.16
CA GLU A 108 -28.80 38.96 -42.72
C GLU A 108 -27.45 38.42 -42.27
N ARG A 109 -26.35 38.98 -42.80
CA ARG A 109 -24.97 38.62 -42.41
C ARG A 109 -24.79 38.54 -40.89
N ARG A 110 -25.60 39.27 -40.12
CA ARG A 110 -25.66 39.23 -38.66
C ARG A 110 -26.07 37.86 -38.12
N VAL A 111 -27.09 37.21 -38.67
CA VAL A 111 -27.51 35.86 -38.23
C VAL A 111 -26.40 34.86 -38.51
N LEU A 112 -25.77 34.93 -39.68
CA LEU A 112 -24.64 34.05 -40.02
C LEU A 112 -23.41 34.30 -39.11
N GLN A 113 -23.13 35.55 -38.74
CA GLN A 113 -22.07 35.91 -37.78
C GLN A 113 -22.36 35.40 -36.38
N TRP A 114 -23.61 35.51 -35.91
CA TRP A 114 -24.03 34.96 -34.63
C TRP A 114 -24.00 33.44 -34.61
N VAL A 115 -24.43 32.79 -35.69
CA VAL A 115 -24.32 31.32 -35.84
C VAL A 115 -22.85 30.90 -35.88
N ALA A 116 -21.99 31.59 -36.65
CA ALA A 116 -20.56 31.29 -36.70
C ALA A 116 -19.86 31.53 -35.35
N ALA A 117 -20.19 32.62 -34.65
CA ALA A 117 -19.68 32.89 -33.31
C ALA A 117 -20.18 31.85 -32.30
N PHE A 118 -21.44 31.43 -32.39
CA PHE A 118 -22.01 30.38 -31.56
C PHE A 118 -21.37 29.03 -31.84
N CYS A 119 -21.13 28.68 -33.12
CA CYS A 119 -20.39 27.49 -33.53
C CYS A 119 -18.93 27.56 -33.05
N LEU A 120 -18.28 28.73 -33.12
CA LEU A 120 -16.91 28.91 -32.61
C LEU A 120 -16.88 28.75 -31.09
N VAL A 121 -17.86 29.30 -30.36
CA VAL A 121 -17.99 29.14 -28.91
C VAL A 121 -18.27 27.68 -28.55
N LEU A 122 -19.16 26.99 -29.27
CA LEU A 122 -19.38 25.55 -29.11
C LEU A 122 -18.12 24.73 -29.40
N PHE A 123 -17.40 25.08 -30.46
CA PHE A 123 -16.15 24.42 -30.84
C PHE A 123 -15.05 24.65 -29.81
N LEU A 124 -14.92 25.86 -29.28
CA LEU A 124 -14.01 26.20 -28.17
C LEU A 124 -14.45 25.55 -26.86
N ALA A 125 -15.75 25.41 -26.60
CA ALA A 125 -16.27 24.69 -25.44
C ALA A 125 -16.04 23.17 -25.56
N GLN A 126 -16.06 22.63 -26.78
CA GLN A 126 -15.81 21.22 -27.04
C GLN A 126 -14.31 20.87 -27.07
N LEU A 127 -13.46 21.75 -27.59
CA LEU A 127 -12.00 21.56 -27.63
C LEU A 127 -11.29 22.07 -26.37
N GLY A 128 -11.89 23.01 -25.64
CA GLY A 128 -11.32 23.60 -24.43
C GLY A 128 -10.89 22.56 -23.38
N PRO A 129 -11.74 21.56 -23.06
CA PRO A 129 -11.36 20.44 -22.20
C PRO A 129 -10.12 19.71 -22.71
N GLN A 130 -10.01 19.42 -24.01
CA GLN A 130 -8.86 18.68 -24.57
C GLN A 130 -7.54 19.47 -24.52
N LEU A 131 -7.59 20.81 -24.48
CA LEU A 131 -6.41 21.67 -24.40
C LEU A 131 -5.95 21.92 -22.96
N LEU A 132 -6.87 21.85 -21.98
CA LEU A 132 -6.61 22.17 -20.57
C LEU A 132 -6.52 20.92 -19.69
N ILE A 133 -7.09 19.80 -20.14
CA ILE A 133 -7.08 18.51 -19.48
C ILE A 133 -6.15 17.60 -20.29
N ALA A 134 -4.95 17.36 -19.79
CA ALA A 134 -4.04 16.41 -20.42
C ALA A 134 -4.69 15.02 -20.40
N PRO A 135 -4.76 14.30 -21.55
CA PRO A 135 -5.24 12.93 -21.56
C PRO A 135 -4.31 12.07 -20.70
N ARG A 136 -4.90 11.21 -19.86
CA ARG A 136 -4.16 10.26 -19.04
C ARG A 136 -3.53 9.21 -19.95
N THR A 137 -2.25 9.35 -20.26
CA THR A 137 -1.46 8.25 -20.82
C THR A 137 -0.82 7.50 -19.67
N VAL A 138 -1.56 6.56 -19.08
CA VAL A 138 -0.95 5.56 -18.21
C VAL A 138 -0.42 4.47 -19.13
N ALA A 139 0.90 4.36 -19.25
CA ALA A 139 1.48 3.15 -19.84
C ALA A 139 1.03 1.98 -18.97
N GLN A 140 0.27 1.05 -19.54
CA GLN A 140 -0.08 -0.18 -18.83
C GLN A 140 1.23 -0.94 -18.58
N SER A 141 1.56 -1.17 -17.32
CA SER A 141 2.70 -2.02 -16.98
C SER A 141 2.35 -3.44 -17.38
N GLU A 142 3.20 -4.08 -18.17
CA GLU A 142 3.05 -5.48 -18.51
C GLU A 142 3.66 -6.34 -17.38
N VAL A 143 3.25 -7.61 -17.27
CA VAL A 143 3.90 -8.53 -16.34
C VAL A 143 5.20 -8.97 -16.99
N THR A 144 6.35 -8.68 -16.36
CA THR A 144 7.66 -8.94 -16.98
C THR A 144 8.50 -9.92 -16.17
N LEU A 145 9.31 -10.69 -16.89
CA LEU A 145 10.33 -11.59 -16.33
C LEU A 145 11.70 -10.94 -16.45
N LEU A 146 12.38 -10.80 -15.31
CA LEU A 146 13.72 -10.25 -15.18
C LEU A 146 14.69 -11.38 -14.80
N PRO A 147 15.46 -11.95 -15.75
CA PRO A 147 16.50 -12.92 -15.41
C PRO A 147 17.63 -12.21 -14.65
N MET A 148 17.90 -12.63 -13.41
CA MET A 148 18.90 -11.97 -12.56
C MET A 148 20.28 -12.60 -12.76
N ARG A 149 20.34 -13.95 -12.71
CA ARG A 149 21.58 -14.73 -12.82
C ARG A 149 21.29 -16.12 -13.37
N GLY A 150 22.27 -16.74 -14.01
CA GLY A 150 22.23 -18.14 -14.45
C GLY A 150 21.22 -18.41 -15.57
N GLU A 151 20.84 -19.68 -15.74
CA GLU A 151 19.96 -20.11 -16.83
C GLU A 151 18.48 -20.06 -16.42
N VAL A 152 17.73 -19.20 -17.13
CA VAL A 152 16.27 -19.07 -17.04
C VAL A 152 15.68 -19.45 -18.40
N ALA A 153 14.61 -20.23 -18.40
CA ALA A 153 13.91 -20.62 -19.63
C ALA A 153 12.39 -20.52 -19.46
N VAL A 154 11.71 -20.18 -20.55
CA VAL A 154 10.25 -20.17 -20.65
C VAL A 154 9.82 -21.25 -21.63
N SER A 155 8.70 -21.92 -21.34
CA SER A 155 8.04 -22.82 -22.27
C SER A 155 6.99 -22.03 -23.07
N VAL A 156 7.23 -21.86 -24.36
CA VAL A 156 6.27 -21.25 -25.31
C VAL A 156 5.87 -22.31 -26.32
N GLY A 157 4.59 -22.70 -26.35
CA GLY A 157 4.10 -23.76 -27.24
C GLY A 157 4.74 -25.14 -26.99
N GLY A 158 5.14 -25.42 -25.75
CA GLY A 158 5.80 -26.68 -25.35
C GLY A 158 7.30 -26.75 -25.65
N LEU A 159 7.89 -25.69 -26.21
CA LEU A 159 9.34 -25.59 -26.45
C LEU A 159 9.99 -24.68 -25.42
N TRP A 160 11.08 -25.15 -24.81
CA TRP A 160 11.87 -24.37 -23.86
C TRP A 160 12.81 -23.41 -24.59
N GLN A 161 12.62 -22.12 -24.37
CA GLN A 161 13.47 -21.05 -24.90
C GLN A 161 14.24 -20.40 -23.75
N PRO A 162 15.58 -20.26 -23.86
CA PRO A 162 16.36 -19.54 -22.85
C PRO A 162 16.05 -18.04 -22.90
N VAL A 163 16.00 -17.42 -21.73
CA VAL A 163 15.73 -16.00 -21.56
C VAL A 163 16.96 -15.33 -20.97
N ALA A 164 17.53 -14.38 -21.70
CA ALA A 164 18.70 -13.60 -21.27
C ALA A 164 18.36 -12.13 -20.95
N GLU A 165 17.24 -11.63 -21.47
CA GLU A 165 16.80 -10.24 -21.32
C GLU A 165 15.37 -10.22 -20.77
N GLU A 166 14.90 -9.02 -20.41
CA GLU A 166 13.52 -8.80 -19.98
C GLU A 166 12.53 -9.23 -21.07
N ILE A 167 11.51 -10.01 -20.68
CA ILE A 167 10.43 -10.41 -21.57
C ILE A 167 9.07 -10.18 -20.92
N THR A 168 8.06 -9.90 -21.73
CA THR A 168 6.67 -9.89 -21.30
C THR A 168 6.15 -11.31 -21.15
N LEU A 169 5.46 -11.56 -20.05
CA LEU A 169 4.83 -12.84 -19.73
C LEU A 169 3.34 -12.83 -20.07
N GLU A 170 2.87 -13.96 -20.60
CA GLU A 170 1.45 -14.21 -20.84
C GLU A 170 0.93 -15.34 -19.94
N PRO A 171 -0.38 -15.37 -19.64
CA PRO A 171 -1.01 -16.51 -18.96
C PRO A 171 -0.75 -17.85 -19.69
N GLY A 172 -0.51 -18.89 -18.91
CA GLY A 172 -0.19 -20.25 -19.38
C GLY A 172 1.32 -20.48 -19.65
N MET A 173 2.18 -19.48 -19.51
CA MET A 173 3.62 -19.66 -19.65
C MET A 173 4.19 -20.44 -18.46
N ILE A 174 5.04 -21.43 -18.74
CA ILE A 174 5.79 -22.18 -17.71
C ILE A 174 7.22 -21.66 -17.66
N LEU A 175 7.68 -21.30 -16.47
CA LEU A 175 8.98 -20.73 -16.20
C LEU A 175 9.83 -21.75 -15.46
N ARG A 176 11.11 -21.84 -15.83
CA ARG A 176 12.07 -22.72 -15.16
C ARG A 176 13.41 -22.04 -14.98
N THR A 177 13.86 -21.99 -13.74
CA THR A 177 15.22 -21.64 -13.37
C THR A 177 16.02 -22.93 -13.14
N ARG A 178 17.19 -23.06 -13.77
CA ARG A 178 18.11 -24.18 -13.50
C ARG A 178 19.04 -23.79 -12.35
N VAL A 179 20.28 -23.41 -12.65
CA VAL A 179 21.22 -22.86 -11.66
C VAL A 179 21.05 -21.33 -11.54
N GLY A 180 19.92 -20.79 -12.01
CA GLY A 180 19.66 -19.36 -12.11
C GLY A 180 18.61 -18.84 -11.13
N GLU A 181 18.47 -17.52 -11.11
CA GLU A 181 17.46 -16.76 -10.36
C GLU A 181 16.74 -15.83 -11.33
N ALA A 182 15.44 -15.65 -11.14
CA ALA A 182 14.63 -14.72 -11.92
C ALA A 182 13.63 -13.99 -11.02
N SER A 183 13.23 -12.79 -11.40
CA SER A 183 12.13 -12.07 -10.75
C SER A 183 11.00 -11.83 -11.73
N ILE A 184 9.77 -11.98 -11.28
CA ILE A 184 8.58 -11.58 -12.01
C ILE A 184 8.06 -10.32 -11.35
N LEU A 185 7.88 -9.27 -12.15
CA LEU A 185 7.24 -8.04 -11.73
C LEU A 185 5.81 -8.03 -12.26
N PHE A 186 4.83 -7.96 -11.36
CA PHE A 186 3.42 -7.86 -11.70
C PHE A 186 2.99 -6.40 -11.89
N ARG A 187 1.77 -6.22 -12.40
CA ARG A 187 1.21 -4.90 -12.73
C ARG A 187 0.97 -4.00 -11.51
N ASP A 188 0.74 -4.63 -10.38
CA ASP A 188 0.52 -4.04 -9.05
C ASP A 188 1.83 -3.92 -8.24
N ASP A 189 2.96 -3.89 -8.94
CA ASP A 189 4.31 -3.77 -8.36
C ASP A 189 4.71 -4.93 -7.44
N ALA A 190 3.89 -5.99 -7.34
CA ALA A 190 4.24 -7.19 -6.61
C ALA A 190 5.37 -7.96 -7.30
N VAL A 191 6.19 -8.64 -6.49
CA VAL A 191 7.38 -9.34 -6.99
C VAL A 191 7.38 -10.79 -6.55
N VAL A 192 7.59 -11.69 -7.52
CA VAL A 192 7.85 -13.10 -7.26
C VAL A 192 9.27 -13.43 -7.71
N ARG A 193 10.16 -13.77 -6.79
CA ARG A 193 11.55 -14.15 -7.07
C ARG A 193 11.70 -15.66 -7.02
N LEU A 194 12.17 -16.23 -8.12
CA LEU A 194 12.41 -17.64 -8.31
C LEU A 194 13.86 -17.95 -7.93
N ASP A 195 14.05 -18.91 -7.04
CA ASP A 195 15.36 -19.45 -6.71
C ASP A 195 15.82 -20.49 -7.75
N ALA A 196 17.04 -21.00 -7.62
CA ALA A 196 17.52 -22.11 -8.44
C ALA A 196 16.63 -23.36 -8.38
N ASN A 197 16.55 -24.08 -9.49
CA ASN A 197 15.79 -25.31 -9.69
C ASN A 197 14.28 -25.15 -9.44
N THR A 198 13.74 -23.99 -9.78
CA THR A 198 12.35 -23.65 -9.55
C THR A 198 11.56 -23.71 -10.85
N THR A 199 10.41 -24.35 -10.81
CA THR A 199 9.48 -24.43 -11.94
C THR A 199 8.12 -23.92 -11.50
N ILE A 200 7.59 -22.94 -12.22
CA ILE A 200 6.26 -22.38 -11.98
C ILE A 200 5.47 -22.27 -13.28
N GLU A 201 4.16 -22.29 -13.16
CA GLU A 201 3.22 -21.94 -14.23
C GLU A 201 2.54 -20.62 -13.86
N LEU A 202 2.54 -19.67 -14.79
CA LEU A 202 1.83 -18.40 -14.63
C LEU A 202 0.39 -18.60 -15.11
N ILE A 203 -0.58 -18.48 -14.22
CA ILE A 203 -2.00 -18.74 -14.53
C ILE A 203 -2.72 -17.43 -14.87
N ASP A 204 -2.40 -16.35 -14.16
CA ASP A 204 -3.07 -15.07 -14.32
C ASP A 204 -2.10 -13.89 -14.24
N THR A 205 -2.29 -12.94 -15.15
CA THR A 205 -1.54 -11.69 -15.29
C THR A 205 -2.45 -10.45 -15.28
N SER A 206 -3.74 -10.63 -14.97
CA SER A 206 -4.70 -9.53 -14.87
C SER A 206 -4.34 -8.57 -13.74
N ASP A 207 -4.81 -7.33 -13.85
CA ASP A 207 -4.69 -6.33 -12.80
C ASP A 207 -5.61 -6.75 -11.63
N ARG A 208 -5.07 -6.81 -10.41
CA ARG A 208 -5.82 -7.26 -9.22
C ARG A 208 -6.78 -6.20 -8.69
N ALA A 209 -6.64 -4.95 -9.14
CA ALA A 209 -7.66 -3.93 -8.95
C ALA A 209 -8.93 -4.20 -9.81
N ASP A 210 -8.82 -5.03 -10.86
CA ASP A 210 -9.96 -5.39 -11.70
C ASP A 210 -10.75 -6.57 -11.11
N MET A 211 -11.92 -6.26 -10.55
CA MET A 211 -12.80 -7.26 -9.91
C MET A 211 -13.44 -8.28 -10.88
N HIS A 212 -13.17 -8.18 -12.19
CA HIS A 212 -13.79 -9.02 -13.23
C HIS A 212 -12.97 -10.27 -13.59
N SER A 213 -11.79 -10.47 -13.00
CA SER A 213 -10.98 -11.66 -13.27
C SER A 213 -11.59 -12.90 -12.62
N SER A 214 -11.76 -13.97 -13.41
CA SER A 214 -12.35 -15.24 -12.97
C SER A 214 -11.32 -16.25 -12.44
N ALA A 215 -10.03 -15.96 -12.54
CA ALA A 215 -9.00 -16.87 -12.08
C ALA A 215 -8.86 -16.77 -10.56
N GLU A 216 -8.91 -17.89 -9.85
CA GLU A 216 -8.63 -17.92 -8.40
C GLU A 216 -7.12 -17.92 -8.11
N GLU A 217 -6.30 -18.33 -9.09
CA GLU A 217 -4.88 -18.63 -8.89
C GLU A 217 -4.03 -17.65 -9.71
N THR A 218 -2.98 -17.06 -9.13
CA THR A 218 -2.00 -16.27 -9.89
C THR A 218 -0.94 -17.18 -10.50
N ILE A 219 -0.31 -18.02 -9.67
CA ILE A 219 0.78 -18.91 -10.07
C ILE A 219 0.58 -20.30 -9.51
N SER A 220 1.05 -21.31 -10.22
CA SER A 220 1.25 -22.65 -9.65
C SER A 220 2.74 -22.93 -9.49
N LEU A 221 3.15 -23.20 -8.25
CA LEU A 221 4.47 -23.71 -7.93
C LEU A 221 4.49 -25.21 -8.16
N MET A 222 5.32 -25.67 -9.10
CA MET A 222 5.46 -27.11 -9.41
C MET A 222 6.60 -27.74 -8.61
N SER A 223 7.73 -27.03 -8.49
CA SER A 223 8.90 -27.46 -7.73
C SER A 223 9.81 -26.29 -7.39
N GLY A 224 10.65 -26.44 -6.37
CA GLY A 224 11.68 -25.47 -6.01
C GLY A 224 11.22 -24.47 -4.97
N ARG A 225 11.74 -23.24 -5.01
CA ARG A 225 11.52 -22.23 -3.98
C ARG A 225 11.26 -20.86 -4.59
N ILE A 226 10.28 -20.18 -4.06
CA ILE A 226 9.94 -18.81 -4.44
C ILE A 226 9.90 -17.91 -3.22
N TRP A 227 10.19 -16.64 -3.46
CA TRP A 227 9.95 -15.54 -2.55
C TRP A 227 8.88 -14.64 -3.15
N VAL A 228 7.85 -14.29 -2.39
CA VAL A 228 6.76 -13.44 -2.83
C VAL A 228 6.71 -12.23 -1.93
N GLN A 229 6.83 -11.05 -2.55
CA GLN A 229 6.55 -9.77 -1.93
C GLN A 229 5.22 -9.27 -2.48
N GLY A 230 4.19 -9.32 -1.63
CA GLY A 230 2.92 -8.69 -1.91
C GLY A 230 2.94 -7.22 -1.49
N LEU A 231 2.37 -6.36 -2.34
CA LEU A 231 2.17 -4.93 -2.09
C LEU A 231 0.72 -4.57 -2.37
N ILE A 232 -0.22 -5.37 -1.85
CA ILE A 232 -1.64 -5.24 -2.15
C ILE A 232 -2.45 -5.36 -0.86
N PRO A 233 -3.34 -4.40 -0.57
CA PRO A 233 -4.17 -4.42 0.63
C PRO A 233 -5.04 -5.68 0.73
N SER A 234 -5.37 -6.06 1.97
CA SER A 234 -6.13 -7.28 2.30
C SER A 234 -7.56 -7.36 1.74
N HIS A 235 -8.14 -6.22 1.37
CA HIS A 235 -9.48 -6.12 0.78
C HIS A 235 -9.50 -6.34 -0.74
N LEU A 236 -8.33 -6.39 -1.39
CA LEU A 236 -8.18 -6.72 -2.80
C LEU A 236 -7.80 -8.18 -2.98
N ARG A 237 -7.75 -8.63 -4.24
CA ARG A 237 -7.32 -9.98 -4.56
C ARG A 237 -5.84 -10.16 -4.23
N ALA A 238 -5.51 -11.27 -3.59
CA ALA A 238 -4.15 -11.60 -3.18
C ALA A 238 -3.29 -12.10 -4.36
N ILE A 239 -1.99 -12.25 -4.09
CA ILE A 239 -1.12 -13.10 -4.91
C ILE A 239 -1.32 -14.54 -4.43
N ASP A 240 -1.99 -15.27 -5.29
CA ASP A 240 -2.48 -16.60 -5.00
C ASP A 240 -1.58 -17.67 -5.61
N ILE A 241 -0.98 -18.48 -4.74
CA ILE A 241 0.04 -19.47 -5.06
C ILE A 241 -0.54 -20.86 -4.83
N LYS A 242 -0.75 -21.58 -5.92
CA LYS A 242 -1.14 -22.99 -5.87
C LYS A 242 0.08 -23.88 -5.76
N THR A 243 0.02 -24.83 -4.84
CA THR A 243 1.05 -25.86 -4.66
C THR A 243 0.43 -27.23 -4.81
N ALA A 244 1.24 -28.29 -4.81
CA ALA A 244 0.74 -29.65 -4.86
C ALA A 244 -0.14 -30.06 -3.65
N ARG A 245 -0.10 -29.28 -2.55
CA ARG A 245 -0.71 -29.67 -1.26
C ARG A 245 -1.62 -28.61 -0.65
N GLY A 246 -1.78 -27.46 -1.30
CA GLY A 246 -2.58 -26.37 -0.76
C GLY A 246 -2.39 -25.07 -1.53
N PHE A 247 -2.93 -24.02 -0.95
CA PHE A 247 -3.01 -22.69 -1.53
C PHE A 247 -2.50 -21.65 -0.53
N ILE A 248 -1.73 -20.69 -1.02
CA ILE A 248 -1.15 -19.61 -0.20
C ILE A 248 -1.56 -18.28 -0.82
N SER A 249 -2.21 -17.42 -0.04
CA SER A 249 -2.58 -16.06 -0.42
C SER A 249 -1.70 -15.04 0.29
N VAL A 250 -1.05 -14.17 -0.47
CA VAL A 250 -0.14 -13.12 0.02
C VAL A 250 -0.70 -11.74 -0.33
N PHE A 251 -0.80 -10.85 0.66
CA PHE A 251 -1.34 -9.48 0.51
C PHE A 251 -0.23 -8.43 0.56
N GLU A 252 0.15 -7.95 1.75
CA GLU A 252 1.21 -6.94 1.95
C GLU A 252 2.47 -7.53 2.61
N GLY A 253 2.67 -8.84 2.46
CA GLY A 253 3.71 -9.58 3.18
C GLY A 253 4.84 -10.12 2.31
N SER A 254 5.91 -10.53 2.99
CA SER A 254 7.06 -11.21 2.40
C SER A 254 7.08 -12.67 2.81
N VAL A 255 6.93 -13.57 1.85
CA VAL A 255 6.66 -14.99 2.09
C VAL A 255 7.60 -15.85 1.27
N SER A 256 8.22 -16.84 1.90
CA SER A 256 8.97 -17.88 1.21
C SER A 256 8.10 -19.14 1.12
N VAL A 257 7.93 -19.67 -0.09
CA VAL A 257 7.23 -20.94 -0.34
C VAL A 257 8.19 -21.90 -1.02
N GLN A 258 8.40 -23.07 -0.41
CA GLN A 258 9.29 -24.11 -0.94
C GLN A 258 8.52 -25.41 -1.15
N GLN A 259 8.56 -25.94 -2.37
CA GLN A 259 7.92 -27.19 -2.78
C GLN A 259 8.97 -28.27 -3.04
N GLY A 260 8.98 -29.29 -2.18
CA GLY A 260 9.77 -30.51 -2.28
C GLY A 260 8.92 -31.73 -1.97
N GLU A 261 9.34 -32.59 -1.04
CA GLU A 261 8.53 -33.71 -0.56
C GLU A 261 7.25 -33.24 0.16
N GLY A 262 7.34 -32.10 0.86
CA GLY A 262 6.23 -31.32 1.38
C GLY A 262 6.28 -29.88 0.87
N VAL A 263 5.37 -29.04 1.36
CA VAL A 263 5.40 -27.60 1.09
C VAL A 263 5.71 -26.86 2.38
N ASP A 264 6.86 -26.20 2.44
CA ASP A 264 7.25 -25.33 3.55
C ASP A 264 6.84 -23.88 3.21
N VAL A 265 6.08 -23.25 4.10
CA VAL A 265 5.66 -21.84 3.98
C VAL A 265 6.17 -21.09 5.20
N SER A 266 6.94 -20.03 4.98
CA SER A 266 7.48 -19.16 6.04
C SER A 266 7.19 -17.69 5.74
N VAL A 267 6.72 -16.95 6.73
CA VAL A 267 6.39 -15.53 6.62
C VAL A 267 7.45 -14.70 7.33
N TRP A 268 7.92 -13.65 6.66
CA TRP A 268 9.01 -12.80 7.12
C TRP A 268 8.61 -11.33 7.31
N ASP A 269 7.59 -10.87 6.58
CA ASP A 269 6.96 -9.55 6.78
C ASP A 269 5.43 -9.73 6.69
N ARG A 270 4.70 -9.01 7.54
CA ARG A 270 3.24 -9.03 7.69
C ARG A 270 2.64 -10.43 7.86
N GLY A 271 1.91 -10.92 6.86
CA GLY A 271 1.10 -12.13 6.98
C GLY A 271 0.79 -12.82 5.66
N ALA A 272 0.36 -14.07 5.78
CA ALA A 272 -0.09 -14.91 4.67
C ALA A 272 -1.19 -15.87 5.13
N ARG A 273 -2.15 -16.12 4.25
CA ARG A 273 -3.19 -17.14 4.50
C ARG A 273 -2.80 -18.44 3.81
N VAL A 274 -2.78 -19.53 4.57
CA VAL A 274 -2.47 -20.87 4.04
C VAL A 274 -3.69 -21.76 4.19
N THR A 275 -4.16 -22.30 3.08
CA THR A 275 -5.31 -23.21 3.03
C THR A 275 -4.86 -24.58 2.53
N ALA A 276 -5.09 -25.62 3.32
CA ALA A 276 -4.83 -27.01 2.94
C ALA A 276 -5.83 -27.94 3.64
N ASN A 277 -6.26 -29.00 2.95
CA ASN A 277 -7.17 -30.00 3.50
C ASN A 277 -8.47 -29.41 4.10
N GLY A 278 -9.00 -28.33 3.52
CA GLY A 278 -10.20 -27.64 4.02
C GLY A 278 -9.99 -26.84 5.32
N SER A 279 -8.76 -26.79 5.84
CA SER A 279 -8.36 -25.94 6.96
C SER A 279 -7.61 -24.72 6.45
N THR A 280 -7.89 -23.56 7.04
CA THR A 280 -7.21 -22.30 6.74
C THR A 280 -6.54 -21.78 7.99
N VAL A 281 -5.28 -21.37 7.87
CA VAL A 281 -4.49 -20.78 8.95
C VAL A 281 -3.88 -19.47 8.47
N TYR A 282 -3.89 -18.46 9.34
CA TYR A 282 -3.20 -17.19 9.11
C TYR A 282 -1.82 -17.24 9.78
N LEU A 283 -0.78 -17.13 8.96
CA LEU A 283 0.60 -17.02 9.39
C LEU A 283 0.98 -15.53 9.46
N VAL A 284 1.71 -15.15 10.49
CA VAL A 284 2.28 -13.81 10.66
C VAL A 284 3.81 -13.86 10.61
N ALA A 285 4.47 -12.71 10.56
CA ALA A 285 5.93 -12.61 10.57
C ALA A 285 6.55 -13.48 11.68
N GLY A 286 7.60 -14.22 11.33
CA GLY A 286 8.27 -15.16 12.24
C GLY A 286 7.57 -16.50 12.39
N GLU A 287 6.45 -16.76 11.72
CA GLU A 287 5.79 -18.05 11.70
C GLU A 287 6.03 -18.83 10.40
N ARG A 288 5.95 -20.16 10.54
CA ARG A 288 6.00 -21.11 9.43
C ARG A 288 5.03 -22.26 9.63
N THR A 289 4.64 -22.88 8.53
CA THR A 289 3.92 -24.15 8.52
C THR A 289 4.48 -25.06 7.44
N ARG A 290 4.25 -26.36 7.59
CA ARG A 290 4.67 -27.36 6.62
C ARG A 290 3.51 -28.28 6.25
N LEU A 291 3.24 -28.38 4.96
CA LEU A 291 2.18 -29.20 4.38
C LEU A 291 2.76 -30.59 4.05
N GLU A 292 2.67 -31.53 4.99
CA GLU A 292 3.24 -32.90 4.83
C GLU A 292 2.19 -34.01 4.67
N GLY A 293 0.89 -33.74 4.78
CA GLY A 293 -0.16 -34.74 4.57
C GLY A 293 -1.56 -34.20 4.82
N THR A 294 -2.51 -35.08 5.12
CA THR A 294 -3.91 -34.74 5.45
C THR A 294 -4.12 -34.33 6.91
N GLY A 295 -3.04 -34.19 7.69
CA GLY A 295 -3.10 -33.79 9.08
C GLY A 295 -3.46 -32.30 9.27
N PRO A 296 -3.77 -31.88 10.51
CA PRO A 296 -4.03 -30.48 10.81
C PRO A 296 -2.80 -29.62 10.53
N LEU A 297 -3.04 -28.37 10.12
CA LEU A 297 -1.99 -27.38 9.92
C LEU A 297 -1.37 -27.01 11.27
N VAL A 298 -0.07 -27.22 11.42
CA VAL A 298 0.68 -26.86 12.63
C VAL A 298 1.51 -25.62 12.35
N VAL A 299 1.27 -24.57 13.12
CA VAL A 299 2.07 -23.34 13.10
C VAL A 299 3.25 -23.52 14.04
N LYS A 300 4.44 -23.16 13.57
CA LYS A 300 5.68 -23.16 14.34
C LYS A 300 6.40 -21.83 14.11
N ASN A 301 7.24 -21.44 15.05
CA ASN A 301 8.12 -20.30 14.82
C ASN A 301 9.22 -20.67 13.82
N VAL A 302 9.63 -19.66 13.06
CA VAL A 302 10.84 -19.67 12.24
C VAL A 302 12.04 -19.70 13.19
N SER A 303 13.01 -20.56 12.91
CA SER A 303 14.24 -20.65 13.71
C SER A 303 15.11 -19.42 13.47
N GLU A 304 15.83 -18.96 14.50
CA GLU A 304 16.76 -17.83 14.40
C GLU A 304 17.80 -18.03 13.28
N ASP A 305 18.37 -19.23 13.16
CA ASP A 305 19.31 -19.60 12.08
C ASP A 305 18.77 -19.37 10.66
N ALA A 306 17.44 -19.35 10.49
CA ALA A 306 16.83 -19.13 9.18
C ALA A 306 16.94 -17.66 8.74
N TYR A 307 17.03 -16.71 9.68
CA TYR A 307 17.27 -15.30 9.38
C TYR A 307 18.70 -15.05 8.88
N GLU A 308 19.65 -15.91 9.26
CA GLU A 308 21.04 -15.84 8.78
C GLU A 308 21.23 -16.43 7.37
N SER A 309 20.17 -17.03 6.81
CA SER A 309 20.20 -17.54 5.44
C SER A 309 20.42 -16.41 4.45
N ARG A 310 21.43 -16.58 3.58
CA ARG A 310 21.71 -15.63 2.49
C ARG A 310 20.48 -15.35 1.63
N TRP A 311 19.67 -16.37 1.34
CA TRP A 311 18.45 -16.22 0.56
C TRP A 311 17.46 -15.26 1.23
N VAL A 312 17.29 -15.38 2.54
CA VAL A 312 16.33 -14.58 3.31
C VAL A 312 16.82 -13.14 3.43
N MET A 313 18.07 -12.94 3.89
CA MET A 313 18.65 -11.60 4.05
C MET A 313 18.62 -10.80 2.75
N GLN A 314 19.00 -11.43 1.63
CA GLN A 314 19.00 -10.76 0.32
C GLN A 314 17.61 -10.37 -0.15
N ASN A 315 16.60 -11.20 0.11
CA ASN A 315 15.24 -10.88 -0.31
C ASN A 315 14.61 -9.80 0.57
N LEU A 316 14.83 -9.84 1.89
CA LEU A 316 14.35 -8.77 2.80
C LEU A 316 14.97 -7.41 2.45
N GLU A 317 16.27 -7.37 2.18
CA GLU A 317 16.94 -6.14 1.74
C GLU A 317 16.37 -5.62 0.40
N ARG A 318 16.18 -6.53 -0.57
CA ARG A 318 15.56 -6.19 -1.86
C ARG A 318 14.12 -5.70 -1.70
N ASP A 319 13.35 -6.31 -0.80
CA ASP A 319 11.96 -5.94 -0.53
C ASP A 319 11.87 -4.53 0.05
N ALA A 320 12.75 -4.20 1.00
CA ALA A 320 12.81 -2.86 1.59
C ALA A 320 13.17 -1.80 0.55
N VAL A 321 14.16 -2.07 -0.31
CA VAL A 321 14.55 -1.17 -1.40
C VAL A 321 13.44 -1.02 -2.43
N HIS A 322 12.82 -2.14 -2.83
CA HIS A 322 11.73 -2.16 -3.80
C HIS A 322 10.54 -1.35 -3.31
N ARG A 323 10.06 -1.59 -2.08
CA ARG A 323 8.92 -0.86 -1.50
C ARG A 323 9.16 0.66 -1.49
N ARG A 324 10.35 1.11 -1.06
CA ARG A 324 10.72 2.54 -1.09
C ARG A 324 10.75 3.11 -2.52
N SER A 325 11.35 2.36 -3.45
CA SER A 325 11.42 2.78 -4.86
C SER A 325 10.04 2.89 -5.48
N ILE A 326 9.13 1.97 -5.17
CA ILE A 326 7.75 1.98 -5.66
C ILE A 326 6.97 3.15 -5.05
N ALA A 327 7.03 3.35 -3.73
CA ALA A 327 6.38 4.47 -3.06
C ALA A 327 6.81 5.83 -3.65
N GLN A 328 8.12 6.02 -3.86
CA GLN A 328 8.66 7.22 -4.50
C GLN A 328 8.17 7.37 -5.95
N MET A 329 8.26 6.30 -6.74
CA MET A 329 7.83 6.32 -8.14
C MET A 329 6.33 6.60 -8.29
N GLN A 330 5.50 6.04 -7.40
CA GLN A 330 4.06 6.29 -7.35
C GLN A 330 3.77 7.75 -7.03
N GLN A 331 4.46 8.32 -6.03
CA GLN A 331 4.34 9.74 -5.70
C GLN A 331 4.73 10.65 -6.89
N GLU A 332 5.88 10.40 -7.52
CA GLU A 332 6.37 11.16 -8.67
C GLU A 332 5.41 11.07 -9.87
N ARG A 333 4.89 9.87 -10.16
CA ARG A 333 3.91 9.64 -11.24
C ARG A 333 2.63 10.43 -11.01
N ARG A 334 2.10 10.44 -9.78
CA ARG A 334 0.89 11.21 -9.43
C ARG A 334 1.13 12.70 -9.53
N ALA A 335 2.23 13.18 -8.95
CA ALA A 335 2.57 14.61 -9.01
C ALA A 335 2.75 15.11 -10.45
N ALA A 336 3.37 14.30 -11.32
CA ALA A 336 3.52 14.63 -12.74
C ALA A 336 2.18 14.69 -13.51
N ARG A 337 1.14 13.99 -13.04
CA ARG A 337 -0.20 13.97 -13.64
C ARG A 337 -1.12 15.09 -13.16
N ALA A 338 -0.79 15.75 -12.05
CA ALA A 338 -1.61 16.78 -11.41
C ALA A 338 -2.01 17.95 -12.35
N GLY A 339 -1.13 18.27 -13.31
CA GLY A 339 -1.34 19.37 -14.25
C GLY A 339 -1.44 20.73 -13.53
N ILE A 340 -2.50 21.49 -13.80
CA ILE A 340 -2.71 22.80 -13.15
C ILE A 340 -3.13 22.58 -11.69
N LEU A 341 -2.31 23.08 -10.76
CA LEU A 341 -2.53 22.97 -9.31
C LEU A 341 -3.53 23.99 -8.76
N PRO A 342 -4.17 23.73 -7.60
CA PRO A 342 -5.07 24.66 -6.90
C PRO A 342 -4.48 26.05 -6.61
N THR A 343 -3.16 26.13 -6.47
CA THR A 343 -2.42 27.37 -6.19
C THR A 343 -2.24 28.25 -7.43
N SER A 344 -2.52 27.72 -8.62
CA SER A 344 -2.40 28.45 -9.88
C SER A 344 -3.56 29.40 -10.13
N SER A 345 -3.28 30.56 -10.73
CA SER A 345 -4.32 31.53 -11.15
C SER A 345 -5.26 30.97 -12.23
N LEU A 346 -4.84 29.93 -12.95
CA LEU A 346 -5.64 29.26 -13.98
C LEU A 346 -6.52 28.12 -13.43
N TYR A 347 -6.41 27.80 -12.14
CA TYR A 347 -7.19 26.73 -11.53
C TYR A 347 -8.71 26.92 -11.64
N PRO A 348 -9.29 28.13 -11.48
CA PRO A 348 -10.73 28.33 -11.71
C PRO A 348 -11.16 27.98 -13.14
N VAL A 349 -10.27 28.19 -14.12
CA VAL A 349 -10.53 27.83 -15.52
C VAL A 349 -10.52 26.32 -15.70
N LYS A 350 -9.60 25.59 -15.05
CA LYS A 350 -9.60 24.12 -15.00
C LYS A 350 -10.92 23.59 -14.42
N ARG A 351 -11.36 24.10 -13.27
CA ARG A 351 -12.64 23.68 -12.63
C ARG A 351 -13.86 23.95 -13.52
N LEU A 352 -13.87 25.06 -14.26
CA LEU A 352 -14.93 25.35 -15.23
C LEU A 352 -14.90 24.36 -16.41
N ALA A 353 -13.71 24.03 -16.93
CA ALA A 353 -13.54 23.09 -18.03
C ALA A 353 -14.00 21.67 -17.62
N GLU A 354 -13.65 21.21 -16.43
CA GLU A 354 -14.10 19.93 -15.86
C GLU A 354 -15.64 19.88 -15.74
N ALA A 355 -16.26 20.95 -15.22
CA ALA A 355 -17.72 21.01 -15.10
C ALA A 355 -18.42 21.00 -16.48
N MET A 356 -17.81 21.61 -17.49
CA MET A 356 -18.32 21.57 -18.86
C MET A 356 -18.13 20.21 -19.52
N ASP A 357 -16.99 19.56 -19.32
CA ASP A 357 -16.75 18.20 -19.81
C ASP A 357 -17.76 17.20 -19.22
N GLU A 358 -18.04 17.29 -17.92
CA GLU A 358 -19.06 16.48 -17.27
C GLU A 358 -20.47 16.75 -17.84
N LEU A 359 -20.84 18.03 -18.00
CA LEU A 359 -22.16 18.41 -18.52
C LEU A 359 -22.39 17.94 -19.95
N LEU A 360 -21.35 18.05 -20.80
CA LEU A 360 -21.38 17.66 -22.21
C LEU A 360 -21.25 16.14 -22.42
N THR A 361 -20.77 15.40 -21.41
CA THR A 361 -20.71 13.94 -21.45
C THR A 361 -22.13 13.36 -21.44
N LEU A 362 -22.44 12.49 -22.40
CA LEU A 362 -23.73 11.83 -22.55
C LEU A 362 -23.70 10.44 -21.90
N GLY A 363 -24.73 10.12 -21.12
CA GLY A 363 -24.82 8.85 -20.38
C GLY A 363 -24.43 9.00 -18.90
N GLU A 364 -25.14 8.29 -18.03
CA GLU A 364 -24.91 8.33 -16.58
C GLU A 364 -23.61 7.64 -16.18
N GLU A 365 -23.31 6.50 -16.81
CA GLU A 365 -22.07 5.75 -16.62
C GLU A 365 -20.85 6.59 -17.02
N ALA A 366 -20.86 7.18 -18.22
CA ALA A 366 -19.76 8.01 -18.71
C ALA A 366 -19.56 9.27 -17.84
N ARG A 367 -20.64 9.88 -17.35
CA ARG A 367 -20.55 11.00 -16.40
C ARG A 367 -19.96 10.57 -15.06
N THR A 368 -20.36 9.42 -14.56
CA THR A 368 -19.80 8.84 -13.33
C THR A 368 -18.32 8.59 -13.49
N GLN A 369 -17.90 7.96 -14.60
CA GLN A 369 -16.48 7.76 -14.90
C GLN A 369 -15.71 9.08 -14.95
N LYS A 370 -16.27 10.12 -15.58
CA LYS A 370 -15.66 11.46 -15.61
C LYS A 370 -15.53 12.09 -14.22
N ARG A 371 -16.52 11.91 -13.35
CA ARG A 371 -16.45 12.40 -11.96
C ARG A 371 -15.38 11.64 -11.16
N LEU A 372 -15.24 10.33 -11.37
CA LEU A 372 -14.17 9.53 -10.79
C LEU A 372 -12.80 10.00 -11.31
N ASP A 373 -12.66 10.25 -12.61
CA ASP A 373 -11.44 10.82 -13.19
C ASP A 373 -11.12 12.18 -12.53
N HIS A 374 -12.11 13.06 -12.36
CA HIS A 374 -11.90 14.34 -11.67
C HIS A 374 -11.53 14.19 -10.19
N ALA A 375 -12.07 13.17 -9.52
CA ALA A 375 -11.72 12.86 -8.13
C ALA A 375 -10.27 12.38 -8.04
N ASP A 376 -9.85 11.45 -8.88
CA ASP A 376 -8.45 11.00 -8.98
C ASP A 376 -7.49 12.17 -9.28
N THR A 377 -7.90 13.13 -10.11
CA THR A 377 -7.09 14.34 -10.36
C THR A 377 -6.89 15.16 -9.08
N ARG A 378 -7.79 15.10 -8.11
CA ARG A 378 -7.56 15.70 -6.78
C ARG A 378 -6.48 14.96 -6.01
N LEU A 379 -6.40 13.63 -6.11
CA LEU A 379 -5.30 12.87 -5.49
C LEU A 379 -3.96 13.25 -6.13
N ASP A 380 -3.92 13.40 -7.45
CA ASP A 380 -2.73 13.83 -8.17
C ASP A 380 -2.30 15.26 -7.78
N GLU A 381 -3.26 16.19 -7.66
CA GLU A 381 -3.02 17.55 -7.15
C GLU A 381 -2.50 17.56 -5.71
N ALA A 382 -3.05 16.71 -4.84
CA ALA A 382 -2.57 16.55 -3.48
C ALA A 382 -1.12 16.04 -3.48
N ALA A 383 -0.81 15.02 -4.29
CA ALA A 383 0.53 14.47 -4.42
C ALA A 383 1.56 15.53 -4.83
N ALA A 384 1.22 16.36 -5.83
CA ALA A 384 2.09 17.45 -6.26
C ALA A 384 2.30 18.51 -5.15
N LEU A 385 1.24 18.94 -4.46
CA LEU A 385 1.36 19.93 -3.39
C LEU A 385 2.16 19.40 -2.18
N ILE A 386 1.96 18.14 -1.82
CA ILE A 386 2.72 17.45 -0.76
C ILE A 386 4.20 17.35 -1.16
N GLN A 387 4.50 16.98 -2.41
CA GLN A 387 5.87 16.93 -2.92
C GLN A 387 6.54 18.33 -2.93
N GLU A 388 5.79 19.40 -3.16
CA GLU A 388 6.27 20.79 -3.03
C GLU A 388 6.45 21.25 -1.56
N GLY A 389 6.16 20.40 -0.58
CA GLY A 389 6.21 20.72 0.85
C GLY A 389 5.02 21.54 1.36
N LYS A 390 3.97 21.74 0.55
CA LYS A 390 2.76 22.49 0.90
C LYS A 390 1.67 21.56 1.45
N VAL A 391 2.02 20.83 2.51
CA VAL A 391 1.19 19.76 3.10
C VAL A 391 -0.23 20.24 3.44
N GLU A 392 -0.37 21.41 4.09
CA GLU A 392 -1.68 21.96 4.44
C GLU A 392 -2.55 22.33 3.23
N GLU A 393 -1.93 22.79 2.14
CA GLU A 393 -2.65 23.08 0.89
C GLU A 393 -3.05 21.79 0.18
N GLY A 394 -2.25 20.72 0.30
CA GLY A 394 -2.54 19.39 -0.22
C GLY A 394 -3.76 18.72 0.45
N LYS A 395 -4.08 19.07 1.69
CA LYS A 395 -5.29 18.58 2.38
C LYS A 395 -6.59 19.05 1.72
N VAL A 396 -6.57 20.18 1.00
CA VAL A 396 -7.77 20.72 0.34
C VAL A 396 -8.24 19.80 -0.80
N PRO A 397 -7.39 19.41 -1.78
CA PRO A 397 -7.76 18.40 -2.77
C PRO A 397 -8.16 17.05 -2.16
N LEU A 398 -7.51 16.58 -1.09
CA LEU A 398 -7.89 15.32 -0.42
C LEU A 398 -9.31 15.37 0.14
N ALA A 399 -9.69 16.49 0.77
CA ALA A 399 -11.06 16.69 1.24
C ALA A 399 -12.07 16.78 0.08
N ASP A 400 -11.68 17.35 -1.07
CA ASP A 400 -12.51 17.41 -2.27
C ASP A 400 -12.68 16.03 -2.92
N TYR A 401 -11.64 15.19 -2.92
CA TYR A 401 -11.70 13.79 -3.33
C TYR A 401 -12.73 13.03 -2.50
N HIS A 402 -12.58 13.06 -1.16
CA HIS A 402 -13.48 12.39 -0.23
C HIS A 402 -14.94 12.80 -0.45
N LYS A 403 -15.21 14.11 -0.51
CA LYS A 403 -16.56 14.63 -0.77
C LYS A 403 -17.13 14.19 -2.11
N SER A 404 -16.32 14.17 -3.17
CA SER A 404 -16.76 13.77 -4.51
C SER A 404 -17.19 12.30 -4.53
N LEU A 405 -16.37 11.46 -3.89
CA LEU A 405 -16.61 10.03 -3.74
C LEU A 405 -17.85 9.72 -2.89
N VAL A 406 -18.02 10.37 -1.74
CA VAL A 406 -19.23 10.23 -0.90
C VAL A 406 -20.48 10.74 -1.63
N ALA A 407 -20.39 11.84 -2.38
CA ALA A 407 -21.50 12.35 -3.17
C ALA A 407 -21.92 11.38 -4.29
N LEU A 408 -20.96 10.72 -4.95
CA LEU A 408 -21.21 9.69 -5.95
C LEU A 408 -21.89 8.46 -5.34
N ALA A 409 -21.38 7.99 -4.19
CA ALA A 409 -21.91 6.81 -3.51
C ALA A 409 -23.32 7.03 -2.92
N SER A 410 -23.62 8.24 -2.42
CA SER A 410 -24.93 8.58 -1.86
C SER A 410 -26.00 8.90 -2.90
N GLY A 411 -25.60 9.33 -4.10
CA GLY A 411 -26.51 9.72 -5.17
C GLY A 411 -26.96 8.58 -6.08
N SER A 412 -26.28 7.43 -6.07
CA SER A 412 -26.53 6.33 -7.01
C SER A 412 -26.88 5.02 -6.31
N GLY A 413 -28.02 4.44 -6.67
CA GLY A 413 -28.39 3.06 -6.33
C GLY A 413 -28.07 2.07 -7.47
N ASP A 414 -27.39 2.53 -8.53
CA ASP A 414 -27.05 1.68 -9.67
C ASP A 414 -25.80 0.84 -9.35
N THR A 415 -25.94 -0.48 -9.51
CA THR A 415 -24.88 -1.47 -9.37
C THR A 415 -23.65 -1.18 -10.24
N ILE A 416 -23.85 -0.61 -11.44
CA ILE A 416 -22.73 -0.29 -12.35
C ILE A 416 -21.90 0.85 -11.76
N VAL A 417 -22.56 1.92 -11.31
CA VAL A 417 -21.88 3.05 -10.67
C VAL A 417 -21.13 2.61 -9.41
N GLN A 418 -21.72 1.74 -8.59
CA GLN A 418 -21.06 1.18 -7.42
C GLN A 418 -19.81 0.37 -7.80
N SER A 419 -19.89 -0.44 -8.86
CA SER A 419 -18.73 -1.21 -9.34
C SER A 419 -17.58 -0.31 -9.83
N LEU A 420 -17.90 0.79 -10.52
CA LEU A 420 -16.90 1.78 -10.95
C LEU A 420 -16.24 2.48 -9.76
N ILE A 421 -17.03 2.84 -8.74
CA ILE A 421 -16.52 3.45 -7.51
C ILE A 421 -15.59 2.46 -6.79
N GLN A 422 -16.02 1.20 -6.61
CA GLN A 422 -15.19 0.14 -6.00
C GLN A 422 -13.89 -0.08 -6.77
N GLN A 423 -13.93 -0.15 -8.10
CA GLN A 423 -12.74 -0.27 -8.93
C GLN A 423 -11.81 0.94 -8.79
N SER A 424 -12.35 2.17 -8.72
CA SER A 424 -11.53 3.36 -8.54
C SER A 424 -10.80 3.37 -7.18
N ILE A 425 -11.48 2.97 -6.10
CA ILE A 425 -10.88 2.88 -4.77
C ILE A 425 -9.86 1.75 -4.72
N ALA A 426 -10.18 0.59 -5.30
CA ALA A 426 -9.26 -0.54 -5.39
C ALA A 426 -7.96 -0.14 -6.07
N ARG A 427 -8.06 0.57 -7.21
CA ARG A 427 -6.91 1.09 -7.93
C ARG A 427 -6.13 2.11 -7.10
N ALA A 428 -6.81 3.09 -6.51
CA ALA A 428 -6.17 4.12 -5.70
C ALA A 428 -5.47 3.54 -4.46
N SER A 429 -6.06 2.51 -3.84
CA SER A 429 -5.50 1.83 -2.69
C SER A 429 -4.29 0.97 -3.05
N SER A 430 -4.38 0.21 -4.16
CA SER A 430 -3.25 -0.55 -4.71
C SER A 430 -2.07 0.37 -5.06
N ASP A 431 -2.34 1.50 -5.71
CA ASP A 431 -1.33 2.51 -6.06
C ASP A 431 -0.64 3.13 -4.84
N MET A 432 -1.17 2.97 -3.62
CA MET A 432 -0.63 3.55 -2.38
C MET A 432 -0.22 2.50 -1.35
N ALA A 433 -0.27 1.21 -1.69
CA ALA A 433 -0.01 0.11 -0.76
C ALA A 433 1.43 0.13 -0.23
N ALA A 434 2.39 0.48 -1.09
CA ALA A 434 3.80 0.56 -0.75
C ALA A 434 4.16 1.75 0.16
N VAL A 435 3.29 2.76 0.25
CA VAL A 435 3.50 3.98 1.02
C VAL A 435 3.36 3.68 2.52
N LEU A 436 4.37 4.08 3.29
CA LEU A 436 4.45 3.91 4.74
C LEU A 436 4.22 5.25 5.48
N PRO A 437 3.91 5.23 6.78
CA PRO A 437 3.66 6.44 7.58
C PRO A 437 4.78 7.49 7.60
N ASP A 438 6.03 7.09 7.36
CA ASP A 438 7.17 7.99 7.25
C ASP A 438 7.24 8.72 5.90
N ASP A 439 6.51 8.24 4.89
CA ASP A 439 6.46 8.85 3.57
C ASP A 439 5.49 10.03 3.54
N SER A 440 5.90 11.12 2.89
CA SER A 440 5.04 12.32 2.74
C SER A 440 3.70 12.01 2.05
N ALA A 441 3.66 10.99 1.19
CA ALA A 441 2.48 10.55 0.47
C ALA A 441 1.46 9.80 1.34
N TYR A 442 1.77 9.46 2.60
CA TYR A 442 0.89 8.67 3.46
C TYR A 442 -0.48 9.31 3.69
N LEU A 443 -0.55 10.65 3.72
CA LEU A 443 -1.82 11.39 3.80
C LEU A 443 -2.78 11.06 2.64
N ILE A 444 -2.26 10.68 1.49
CA ILE A 444 -3.05 10.25 0.34
C ILE A 444 -3.62 8.87 0.60
N LYS A 445 -2.81 7.95 1.16
CA LYS A 445 -3.25 6.61 1.57
C LYS A 445 -4.38 6.69 2.60
N GLU A 446 -4.22 7.51 3.63
CA GLU A 446 -5.26 7.78 4.63
C GLU A 446 -6.54 8.28 3.98
N ALA A 447 -6.47 9.30 3.13
CA ALA A 447 -7.64 9.86 2.45
C ALA A 447 -8.37 8.84 1.55
N VAL A 448 -7.63 7.96 0.87
CA VAL A 448 -8.21 6.88 0.04
C VAL A 448 -8.94 5.87 0.91
N LEU A 449 -8.32 5.43 2.01
CA LEU A 449 -8.91 4.46 2.93
C LEU A 449 -10.14 5.04 3.65
N GLU A 450 -10.05 6.26 4.17
CA GLU A 450 -11.17 6.96 4.82
C GLU A 450 -12.35 7.19 3.87
N ALA A 451 -12.08 7.56 2.62
CA ALA A 451 -13.11 7.67 1.60
C ALA A 451 -13.77 6.32 1.33
N GLY A 452 -12.99 5.25 1.24
CA GLY A 452 -13.49 3.89 1.06
C GLY A 452 -14.40 3.41 2.20
N SER A 453 -13.99 3.62 3.45
CA SER A 453 -14.79 3.21 4.62
C SER A 453 -16.04 4.06 4.85
N SER A 454 -16.09 5.27 4.30
CA SER A 454 -17.24 6.17 4.41
C SER A 454 -18.39 5.80 3.46
N MET A 455 -18.19 4.83 2.58
CA MET A 455 -19.17 4.46 1.57
C MET A 455 -20.06 3.28 1.98
N PRO A 456 -21.37 3.36 1.75
CA PRO A 456 -22.23 2.21 1.91
C PRO A 456 -21.89 1.14 0.85
N GLN A 457 -21.81 -0.12 1.26
CA GLN A 457 -21.63 -1.31 0.39
C GLN A 457 -20.26 -1.45 -0.31
N VAL A 458 -19.23 -0.69 0.11
CA VAL A 458 -17.84 -0.96 -0.29
C VAL A 458 -17.24 -2.02 0.65
N ALA A 459 -16.36 -2.87 0.12
CA ALA A 459 -15.75 -3.99 0.86
C ALA A 459 -14.81 -3.57 1.99
N ILE A 460 -14.44 -2.28 2.06
CA ILE A 460 -13.54 -1.72 3.08
C ILE A 460 -14.38 -1.28 4.27
N THR A 461 -14.26 -1.96 5.40
CA THR A 461 -14.90 -1.53 6.65
C THR A 461 -14.03 -0.49 7.38
N THR A 462 -14.63 0.26 8.31
CA THR A 462 -13.88 1.15 9.21
C THR A 462 -12.86 0.38 10.06
N ALA A 463 -13.15 -0.87 10.39
CA ALA A 463 -12.25 -1.75 11.12
C ALA A 463 -11.03 -2.13 10.26
N ASP A 464 -11.22 -2.42 8.98
CA ASP A 464 -10.11 -2.73 8.05
C ASP A 464 -9.15 -1.54 7.92
N VAL A 465 -9.70 -0.31 7.81
CA VAL A 465 -8.88 0.91 7.77
C VAL A 465 -8.11 1.09 9.07
N GLN A 466 -8.77 1.00 10.22
CA GLN A 466 -8.09 1.11 11.52
C GLN A 466 -7.00 0.05 11.69
N GLY A 467 -7.29 -1.18 11.28
CA GLY A 467 -6.33 -2.28 11.27
C GLY A 467 -5.10 -2.00 10.42
N MET A 468 -5.30 -1.53 9.19
CA MET A 468 -4.22 -1.19 8.27
C MET A 468 -3.35 -0.06 8.79
N LEU A 469 -3.95 1.05 9.26
CA LEU A 469 -3.22 2.19 9.82
C LEU A 469 -2.44 1.78 11.08
N LEU A 470 -3.00 0.89 11.90
CA LEU A 470 -2.34 0.35 13.07
C LEU A 470 -1.08 -0.45 12.69
N LEU A 471 -1.21 -1.40 11.76
CA LEU A 471 -0.10 -2.23 11.27
C LEU A 471 0.99 -1.37 10.63
N ASP A 472 0.61 -0.44 9.75
CA ASP A 472 1.52 0.48 9.09
C ASP A 472 2.32 1.32 10.11
N THR A 473 1.66 1.81 11.15
CA THR A 473 2.31 2.62 12.20
C THR A 473 3.29 1.78 13.03
N ILE A 474 2.96 0.54 13.39
CA ILE A 474 3.89 -0.34 14.11
C ILE A 474 5.09 -0.68 13.23
N SER A 475 4.87 -1.01 11.95
CA SER A 475 5.96 -1.28 11.01
C SER A 475 6.89 -0.06 10.83
N ALA A 476 6.34 1.15 10.75
CA ALA A 476 7.14 2.38 10.68
C ALA A 476 7.95 2.60 11.96
N LEU A 477 7.36 2.35 13.13
CA LEU A 477 8.06 2.42 14.41
C LEU A 477 9.21 1.42 14.49
N LEU A 478 8.98 0.15 14.14
CA LEU A 478 10.00 -0.90 14.11
C LEU A 478 11.17 -0.50 13.22
N ARG A 479 10.88 -0.01 12.01
CA ARG A 479 11.90 0.47 11.08
C ARG A 479 12.70 1.65 11.63
N LYS A 480 12.06 2.61 12.30
CA LYS A 480 12.78 3.73 12.94
C LYS A 480 13.70 3.26 14.06
N VAL A 481 13.31 2.21 14.78
CA VAL A 481 14.16 1.57 15.80
C VAL A 481 15.39 0.93 15.14
N ASP A 482 15.21 0.19 14.04
CA ASP A 482 16.31 -0.41 13.27
C ASP A 482 17.27 0.63 12.66
N GLU A 483 16.74 1.77 12.23
CA GLU A 483 17.52 2.90 11.70
C GLU A 483 18.21 3.74 12.81
N GLY A 484 17.99 3.41 14.08
CA GLY A 484 18.59 4.09 15.24
C GLY A 484 17.93 5.42 15.64
N GLY A 485 16.74 5.73 15.09
CA GLY A 485 15.99 6.97 15.29
C GLY A 485 15.19 7.06 16.60
N ILE A 486 15.78 6.67 17.73
CA ILE A 486 15.08 6.39 18.99
C ILE A 486 14.33 7.62 19.57
N ALA A 487 14.86 8.84 19.39
CA ALA A 487 14.24 10.06 19.92
C ALA A 487 12.86 10.36 19.29
N GLU A 488 12.68 10.03 18.01
CA GLU A 488 11.41 10.21 17.28
C GLU A 488 10.40 9.09 17.58
N VAL A 489 10.91 7.90 17.91
CA VAL A 489 10.08 6.72 18.27
C VAL A 489 9.25 7.03 19.51
N GLY A 490 9.82 7.67 20.53
CA GLY A 490 9.09 8.01 21.77
C GLY A 490 7.90 8.96 21.54
N GLN A 491 8.05 9.96 20.67
CA GLN A 491 6.96 10.89 20.33
C GLN A 491 5.85 10.19 19.54
N THR A 492 6.24 9.43 18.52
CA THR A 492 5.31 8.69 17.66
C THR A 492 4.55 7.63 18.46
N TRP A 493 5.21 6.97 19.42
CA TRP A 493 4.61 6.01 20.34
C TRP A 493 3.53 6.65 21.23
N ALA A 494 3.78 7.85 21.78
CA ALA A 494 2.82 8.53 22.65
C ALA A 494 1.49 8.85 21.93
N ASP A 495 1.56 9.21 20.64
CA ASP A 495 0.37 9.40 19.82
C ASP A 495 -0.29 8.08 19.44
N PHE A 496 0.52 7.06 19.15
CA PHE A 496 0.06 5.73 18.77
C PHE A 496 -0.63 4.96 19.91
N GLN A 497 -0.22 5.18 21.16
CA GLN A 497 -0.73 4.46 22.33
C GLN A 497 -2.26 4.52 22.48
N LYS A 498 -2.88 5.61 22.02
CA LYS A 498 -4.34 5.80 22.04
C LYS A 498 -5.09 4.77 21.17
N TYR A 499 -4.42 4.25 20.14
CA TYR A 499 -4.98 3.29 19.18
C TYR A 499 -4.77 1.83 19.63
N LEU A 500 -3.87 1.57 20.57
CA LEU A 500 -3.58 0.24 21.09
C LEU A 500 -4.74 -0.37 21.90
N ALA A 501 -5.58 0.47 22.52
CA ALA A 501 -6.74 0.01 23.29
C ALA A 501 -7.70 -0.86 22.45
N VAL A 502 -7.72 -0.66 21.13
CA VAL A 502 -8.56 -1.41 20.19
C VAL A 502 -8.13 -2.89 20.07
N LEU A 503 -6.87 -3.22 20.36
CA LEU A 503 -6.36 -4.59 20.29
C LEU A 503 -6.83 -5.48 21.44
N ASP A 504 -7.06 -4.88 22.61
CA ASP A 504 -7.47 -5.57 23.82
C ASP A 504 -8.99 -5.52 24.04
N ASP A 505 -9.71 -4.67 23.31
CA ASP A 505 -11.17 -4.65 23.33
C ASP A 505 -11.76 -5.90 22.62
N PRO A 506 -12.50 -6.77 23.33
CA PRO A 506 -13.20 -7.90 22.72
C PRO A 506 -14.35 -7.46 21.80
N GLN A 507 -14.85 -6.23 21.95
CA GLN A 507 -15.92 -5.65 21.12
C GLN A 507 -15.40 -4.92 19.89
N SER A 508 -14.09 -4.83 19.72
CA SER A 508 -13.49 -4.27 18.52
C SER A 508 -13.85 -5.10 17.28
N ASP A 509 -14.27 -4.41 16.21
CA ASP A 509 -14.58 -4.98 14.90
C ASP A 509 -13.32 -5.45 14.13
N LEU A 510 -12.12 -5.29 14.70
CA LEU A 510 -10.88 -5.79 14.10
C LEU A 510 -10.92 -7.31 13.90
N THR A 511 -10.54 -7.73 12.70
CA THR A 511 -10.43 -9.15 12.36
C THR A 511 -9.39 -9.85 13.25
N PRO A 512 -9.61 -11.13 13.63
CA PRO A 512 -8.65 -11.89 14.44
C PRO A 512 -7.25 -11.95 13.81
N GLU A 513 -7.17 -11.96 12.49
CA GLU A 513 -5.92 -11.96 11.72
C GLU A 513 -5.10 -10.69 11.96
N VAL A 514 -5.72 -9.52 11.77
CA VAL A 514 -5.07 -8.22 12.01
C VAL A 514 -4.67 -8.08 13.47
N ARG A 515 -5.52 -8.52 14.41
CA ARG A 515 -5.21 -8.49 15.84
C ARG A 515 -3.99 -9.35 16.17
N LYS A 516 -3.89 -10.55 15.59
CA LYS A 516 -2.73 -11.44 15.76
C LYS A 516 -1.46 -10.79 15.24
N GLU A 517 -1.51 -10.23 14.04
CA GLU A 517 -0.37 -9.59 13.39
C GLU A 517 0.12 -8.36 14.15
N ALA A 518 -0.79 -7.48 14.57
CA ALA A 518 -0.46 -6.31 15.36
C ALA A 518 0.21 -6.69 16.69
N LYS A 519 -0.26 -7.74 17.35
CA LYS A 519 0.36 -8.24 18.61
C LYS A 519 1.77 -8.77 18.38
N VAL A 520 2.01 -9.48 17.28
CA VAL A 520 3.36 -9.96 16.94
C VAL A 520 4.29 -8.80 16.63
N LEU A 521 3.88 -7.87 15.76
CA LEU A 521 4.69 -6.69 15.45
C LEU A 521 4.98 -5.82 16.68
N LEU A 522 4.03 -5.70 17.62
CA LEU A 522 4.26 -5.01 18.89
C LEU A 522 5.26 -5.73 19.77
N SER A 523 5.22 -7.06 19.80
CA SER A 523 6.19 -7.85 20.56
C SER A 523 7.60 -7.74 19.97
N GLU A 524 7.73 -7.70 18.65
CA GLU A 524 8.99 -7.47 17.94
C GLU A 524 9.52 -6.06 18.21
N PHE A 525 8.66 -5.05 18.10
CA PHE A 525 8.99 -3.67 18.45
C PHE A 525 9.47 -3.56 19.90
N ALA A 526 8.79 -4.23 20.83
CA ALA A 526 9.16 -4.24 22.23
C ALA A 526 10.52 -4.91 22.48
N PHE A 527 10.78 -6.02 21.79
CA PHE A 527 12.08 -6.68 21.83
C PHE A 527 13.19 -5.77 21.29
N ALA A 528 12.99 -5.14 20.14
CA ALA A 528 13.97 -4.26 19.52
C ALA A 528 14.31 -3.06 20.42
N VAL A 529 13.30 -2.38 20.98
CA VAL A 529 13.49 -1.24 21.89
C VAL A 529 14.26 -1.64 23.15
N THR A 530 13.92 -2.78 23.75
CA THR A 530 14.56 -3.25 24.99
C THR A 530 16.01 -3.70 24.76
N GLN A 531 16.31 -4.31 23.60
CA GLN A 531 17.66 -4.68 23.22
C GLN A 531 18.57 -3.45 23.07
N ILE A 532 18.08 -2.40 22.40
CA ILE A 532 18.85 -1.16 22.20
C ILE A 532 18.98 -0.38 23.52
N ALA A 533 17.95 -0.37 24.38
CA ALA A 533 18.02 0.23 25.72
C ALA A 533 19.12 -0.41 26.58
N GLY A 534 19.38 -1.72 26.41
CA GLY A 534 20.48 -2.41 27.07
C GLY A 534 21.88 -1.96 26.61
N GLN A 535 21.97 -1.33 25.44
CA GLN A 535 23.21 -0.89 24.80
C GLN A 535 23.44 0.62 24.85
N SER A 536 22.37 1.42 24.99
CA SER A 536 22.42 2.88 25.01
C SER A 536 21.65 3.48 26.20
N SER A 537 22.29 4.39 26.93
CA SER A 537 21.67 5.13 28.05
C SER A 537 20.81 6.32 27.63
N GLU A 538 20.63 6.55 26.32
CA GLU A 538 19.87 7.69 25.79
C GLU A 538 18.35 7.47 25.78
N ILE A 539 17.89 6.25 26.05
CA ILE A 539 16.46 5.91 26.03
C ILE A 539 15.82 6.22 27.39
N ASP A 540 14.69 6.91 27.38
CA ASP A 540 13.88 7.14 28.59
C ASP A 540 13.48 5.79 29.22
N PRO A 541 13.91 5.49 30.45
CA PRO A 541 13.55 4.25 31.14
C PRO A 541 12.04 4.08 31.32
N ALA A 542 11.26 5.18 31.36
CA ALA A 542 9.80 5.12 31.43
C ALA A 542 9.21 4.53 30.15
N PHE A 543 9.69 4.99 28.98
CA PHE A 543 9.28 4.48 27.68
C PHE A 543 9.59 2.99 27.52
N VAL A 544 10.81 2.55 27.89
CA VAL A 544 11.19 1.13 27.85
C VAL A 544 10.26 0.27 28.70
N LYS A 545 9.90 0.75 29.90
CA LYS A 545 9.00 0.03 30.80
C LYS A 545 7.57 -0.09 30.24
N GLU A 546 7.07 0.94 29.57
CA GLU A 546 5.76 0.90 28.93
C GLU A 546 5.72 -0.10 27.78
N VAL A 547 6.75 -0.08 26.94
CA VAL A 547 6.87 -0.98 25.79
C VAL A 547 7.11 -2.44 26.23
N ALA A 548 7.86 -2.65 27.31
CA ALA A 548 8.14 -3.98 27.86
C ALA A 548 6.87 -4.77 28.26
N ALA A 549 5.73 -4.10 28.46
CA ALA A 549 4.45 -4.76 28.72
C ALA A 549 3.96 -5.63 27.54
N TYR A 550 4.46 -5.37 26.32
CA TYR A 550 4.10 -6.11 25.10
C TYR A 550 5.11 -7.20 24.73
N LEU A 551 6.17 -7.38 25.53
CA LEU A 551 7.03 -8.55 25.37
C LEU A 551 6.19 -9.82 25.53
N PRO A 552 6.51 -10.90 24.79
CA PRO A 552 5.90 -12.19 25.03
C PRO A 552 6.03 -12.50 26.53
N PRO A 553 4.97 -13.00 27.20
CA PRO A 553 5.12 -13.46 28.58
C PRO A 553 6.31 -14.41 28.59
N GLU A 554 7.27 -14.19 29.50
CA GLU A 554 8.41 -15.09 29.65
C GLU A 554 7.85 -16.50 29.61
N MET A 555 8.11 -17.24 28.52
CA MET A 555 7.67 -18.62 28.42
C MET A 555 8.20 -19.29 29.68
N ASP A 556 7.28 -19.70 30.57
CA ASP A 556 7.56 -20.21 31.91
C ASP A 556 8.97 -20.78 31.96
N ALA A 557 9.86 -19.99 32.59
CA ALA A 557 11.30 -20.15 32.67
C ALA A 557 11.79 -21.44 32.02
N ALA A 558 12.33 -21.34 30.79
CA ALA A 558 13.04 -22.40 30.07
C ALA A 558 13.33 -23.56 31.01
N VAL A 559 12.41 -24.54 31.05
CA VAL A 559 12.42 -25.49 32.17
C VAL A 559 13.79 -26.10 32.20
N SER A 560 14.57 -25.83 33.26
CA SER A 560 16.01 -26.04 33.25
C SER A 560 16.29 -27.47 32.84
N VAL A 561 16.65 -27.67 31.58
CA VAL A 561 16.83 -28.99 31.01
C VAL A 561 18.05 -29.55 31.72
N LEU A 562 17.86 -30.62 32.50
CA LEU A 562 18.95 -31.23 33.26
C LEU A 562 20.10 -31.56 32.31
N SER A 563 21.33 -31.25 32.74
CA SER A 563 22.53 -31.65 32.02
C SER A 563 22.59 -33.17 31.90
N GLU A 564 23.33 -33.70 30.92
CA GLU A 564 23.43 -35.16 30.74
C GLU A 564 23.99 -35.86 31.99
N GLU A 565 24.92 -35.21 32.70
CA GLU A 565 25.47 -35.67 33.98
C GLU A 565 24.40 -35.72 35.08
N GLN A 566 23.52 -34.72 35.14
CA GLN A 566 22.40 -34.68 36.10
C GLN A 566 21.34 -35.74 35.79
N VAL A 567 21.03 -35.96 34.51
CA VAL A 567 20.12 -37.04 34.10
C VAL A 567 20.72 -38.40 34.49
N MET A 568 22.01 -38.61 34.23
CA MET A 568 22.70 -39.85 34.62
C MET A 568 22.76 -40.05 36.13
N SER A 569 22.96 -38.99 36.93
CA SER A 569 22.98 -39.10 38.39
C SER A 569 21.61 -39.52 38.94
N ILE A 570 20.53 -39.00 38.39
CA ILE A 570 19.15 -39.41 38.74
C ILE A 570 18.93 -40.87 38.35
N VAL A 571 19.33 -41.28 37.15
CA VAL A 571 19.17 -42.66 36.67
C VAL A 571 19.93 -43.65 37.55
N GLN A 572 21.18 -43.34 37.92
CA GLN A 572 21.97 -44.20 38.82
C GLN A 572 21.39 -44.23 40.24
N ALA A 573 20.85 -43.11 40.74
CA ALA A 573 20.18 -43.08 42.04
C ALA A 573 18.89 -43.94 42.05
N ILE A 574 18.11 -43.91 40.98
CA ILE A 574 16.93 -44.77 40.79
C ILE A 574 17.36 -46.24 40.75
N ARG A 575 18.38 -46.57 39.96
CA ARG A 575 18.94 -47.93 39.88
C ARG A 575 19.39 -48.43 41.25
N ALA A 576 20.14 -47.62 42.00
CA ALA A 576 20.59 -47.98 43.34
C ALA A 576 19.42 -48.29 44.27
N ARG A 577 18.36 -47.46 44.27
CA ARG A 577 17.16 -47.68 45.10
C ARG A 577 16.38 -48.94 44.72
N ILE A 578 16.28 -49.27 43.43
CA ILE A 578 15.63 -50.51 42.96
C ILE A 578 16.40 -51.73 43.49
N PHE A 579 17.72 -51.74 43.37
CA PHE A 579 18.56 -52.89 43.72
C PHE A 579 18.93 -52.99 45.21
N THR A 580 18.47 -52.08 46.06
CA THR A 580 18.51 -52.26 47.53
C THR A 580 17.69 -53.46 48.00
N PHE A 581 16.69 -53.87 47.23
CA PHE A 581 15.81 -55.00 47.58
C PHE A 581 16.24 -56.29 46.90
N ASP A 582 16.19 -57.41 47.63
CA ASP A 582 16.57 -58.73 47.09
C ASP A 582 15.44 -59.44 46.33
N MET A 583 14.18 -59.16 46.68
CA MET A 583 13.02 -59.82 46.08
C MET A 583 12.55 -59.08 44.82
N ALA A 584 12.33 -59.82 43.73
CA ALA A 584 11.82 -59.32 42.44
C ALA A 584 10.58 -58.42 42.58
N ARG A 585 9.60 -58.84 43.40
CA ARG A 585 8.35 -58.09 43.62
C ARG A 585 8.60 -56.73 44.27
N SER A 586 9.54 -56.66 45.21
CA SER A 586 9.89 -55.40 45.89
C SER A 586 10.60 -54.44 44.95
N ARG A 587 11.47 -54.95 44.06
CA ARG A 587 12.13 -54.15 43.02
C ARG A 587 11.15 -53.55 42.03
N ILE A 588 10.17 -54.33 41.56
CA ILE A 588 9.10 -53.85 40.66
C ILE A 588 8.24 -52.78 41.35
N ASN A 589 7.89 -52.98 42.62
CA ASN A 589 7.15 -51.98 43.38
C ASN A 589 7.94 -50.67 43.54
N GLN A 590 9.25 -50.75 43.77
CA GLN A 590 10.12 -49.57 43.81
C GLN A 590 10.20 -48.89 42.44
N LEU A 591 10.35 -49.64 41.33
CA LEU A 591 10.35 -49.03 39.99
C LEU A 591 9.03 -48.26 39.73
N ASN A 592 7.89 -48.82 40.12
CA ASN A 592 6.60 -48.16 39.97
C ASN A 592 6.45 -46.91 40.86
N SER A 593 7.06 -46.88 42.05
CA SER A 593 7.06 -45.68 42.89
C SER A 593 7.95 -44.58 42.29
N GLU A 594 9.07 -44.95 41.68
CA GLU A 594 9.94 -44.01 40.95
C GLU A 594 9.26 -43.46 39.69
N PHE A 595 8.49 -44.26 38.96
CA PHE A 595 7.68 -43.74 37.84
C PHE A 595 6.68 -42.67 38.28
N LYS A 596 6.00 -42.89 39.42
CA LYS A 596 5.10 -41.89 40.01
C LYS A 596 5.85 -40.64 40.48
N ALA A 597 7.05 -40.80 41.04
CA ALA A 597 7.87 -39.67 41.48
C ALA A 597 8.40 -38.84 40.30
N LEU A 598 8.58 -39.45 39.13
CA LEU A 598 8.99 -38.78 37.90
C LEU A 598 7.82 -38.15 37.13
N GLU A 599 6.57 -38.41 37.52
CA GLU A 599 5.38 -37.89 36.84
C GLU A 599 5.30 -36.36 37.00
N GLY A 600 5.21 -35.65 35.87
CA GLY A 600 5.24 -34.19 35.85
C GLY A 600 6.65 -33.57 35.84
N HIS A 601 7.71 -34.39 35.89
CA HIS A 601 9.08 -33.89 35.74
C HIS A 601 9.35 -33.47 34.28
N PRO A 602 10.00 -32.31 34.03
CA PRO A 602 10.25 -31.81 32.67
C PRO A 602 11.08 -32.78 31.80
N ASP A 603 12.14 -33.35 32.37
CA ASP A 603 12.99 -34.34 31.73
C ASP A 603 12.51 -35.81 31.88
N GLN A 604 11.27 -36.06 32.28
CA GLN A 604 10.74 -37.42 32.52
C GLN A 604 11.04 -38.35 31.33
N GLY A 605 10.80 -37.90 30.09
CA GLY A 605 11.07 -38.70 28.90
C GLY A 605 12.56 -38.95 28.58
N ARG A 606 13.48 -38.08 29.03
CA ARG A 606 14.93 -38.28 28.87
C ARG A 606 15.44 -39.26 29.94
N ILE A 607 15.00 -39.09 31.19
CA ILE A 607 15.33 -40.00 32.31
C ILE A 607 14.84 -41.42 32.00
N LEU A 608 13.59 -41.59 31.57
CA LEU A 608 13.03 -42.91 31.24
C LEU A 608 13.78 -43.60 30.08
N ARG A 609 14.10 -42.87 29.00
CA ARG A 609 14.88 -43.42 27.89
C ARG A 609 16.27 -43.87 28.30
N ARG A 610 16.90 -43.18 29.25
CA ARG A 610 18.23 -43.56 29.74
C ARG A 610 18.16 -44.72 30.73
N LEU A 611 17.15 -44.73 31.59
CA LEU A 611 16.85 -45.83 32.51
C LEU A 611 16.59 -47.15 31.77
N TYR A 612 15.97 -47.10 30.58
CA TYR A 612 15.77 -48.27 29.71
C TYR A 612 17.08 -49.00 29.38
N PHE A 613 18.18 -48.27 29.13
CA PHE A 613 19.48 -48.86 28.79
C PHE A 613 20.31 -49.26 30.01
N GLU A 614 20.04 -48.66 31.18
CA GLU A 614 20.83 -48.89 32.40
C GLU A 614 20.30 -50.02 33.29
N LEU A 615 19.03 -50.40 33.14
CA LEU A 615 18.44 -51.51 33.89
C LEU A 615 18.73 -52.87 33.20
N PRO A 616 19.15 -53.90 33.95
CA PRO A 616 19.50 -55.19 33.39
C PRO A 616 18.25 -55.96 32.89
N GLU A 617 18.46 -56.79 31.87
CA GLU A 617 17.50 -57.80 31.40
C GLU A 617 17.47 -58.98 32.38
N GLY A 618 16.84 -58.76 33.53
CA GLY A 618 16.57 -59.78 34.55
C GLY A 618 15.17 -60.41 34.43
N PRO A 619 14.85 -61.39 35.29
CA PRO A 619 13.51 -62.01 35.35
C PRO A 619 12.37 -61.03 35.64
N GLU A 620 12.68 -59.81 36.08
CA GLU A 620 11.73 -58.73 36.32
C GLU A 620 11.33 -57.93 35.06
N HIS A 621 11.99 -58.15 33.92
CA HIS A 621 11.70 -57.49 32.63
C HIS A 621 11.66 -55.95 32.71
N PHE A 622 12.56 -55.33 33.49
CA PHE A 622 12.56 -53.88 33.72
C PHE A 622 12.58 -53.02 32.44
N PRO A 623 13.39 -53.32 31.41
CA PRO A 623 13.39 -52.51 30.19
C PRO A 623 12.01 -52.48 29.50
N GLU A 624 11.26 -53.56 29.53
CA GLU A 624 9.92 -53.62 28.94
C GLU A 624 8.91 -52.74 29.71
N LEU A 625 9.01 -52.71 31.04
CA LEU A 625 8.18 -51.86 31.89
C LEU A 625 8.48 -50.38 31.67
N VAL A 626 9.76 -50.01 31.58
CA VAL A 626 10.18 -48.63 31.24
C VAL A 626 9.70 -48.25 29.85
N ARG A 627 9.81 -49.15 28.86
CA ARG A 627 9.33 -48.91 27.49
C ARG A 627 7.82 -48.65 27.44
N LYS A 628 7.01 -49.40 28.19
CA LYS A 628 5.56 -49.16 28.29
C LYS A 628 5.26 -47.76 28.83
N GLU A 629 6.03 -47.31 29.83
CA GLU A 629 5.86 -45.99 30.42
C GLU A 629 6.30 -44.86 29.48
N VAL A 630 7.37 -45.05 28.71
CA VAL A 630 7.78 -44.11 27.63
C VAL A 630 6.66 -43.97 26.59
N ILE A 631 6.04 -45.07 26.18
CA ILE A 631 4.92 -45.06 25.22
C ILE A 631 3.73 -44.32 25.85
N ARG A 632 3.36 -44.62 27.10
CA ARG A 632 2.27 -43.92 27.81
C ARG A 632 2.46 -42.40 27.81
N LEU A 633 3.69 -41.95 28.09
CA LEU A 633 4.05 -40.52 28.12
C LEU A 633 4.00 -39.86 26.74
N GLN A 634 4.35 -40.59 25.68
CA GLN A 634 4.21 -40.07 24.31
C GLN A 634 2.74 -39.85 23.94
N TRP A 635 1.85 -40.74 24.37
CA TRP A 635 0.42 -40.65 24.09
C TRP A 635 -0.25 -39.53 24.89
N SER A 636 0.18 -39.29 26.14
CA SER A 636 -0.37 -38.20 26.97
C SER A 636 0.10 -36.80 26.57
N LYS A 637 1.20 -36.68 25.82
CA LYS A 637 1.68 -35.39 25.28
C LYS A 637 1.16 -35.08 23.87
N GLY A 638 0.58 -36.07 23.20
CA GLY A 638 -0.01 -35.93 21.85
C GLY A 638 -1.52 -35.73 21.84
N ALA A 639 -2.17 -35.85 23.00
CA ALA A 639 -3.57 -35.49 23.26
C ALA A 639 -3.60 -34.18 24.04
#